data_AF-A0A9P7H378-F1
#
_entry.id   AF-A0A9P7H378-F1
#
_cell.length_a   1.000
_cell.length_b   1.000
_cell.length_c   1.000
_cell.angle_alpha   90.00
_cell.angle_beta   90.00
_cell.angle_gamma   90.00
#
_symmetry.space_group_name_H-M   'P 1'
#
loop_
_entity.id
_entity.type
_entity.pdbx_description
1 polymer ?
#
loop_
_entity_poly.entity_id
_entity_poly.type
_entity_poly.pdbx_seq_one_letter_code
_entity_poly.pdbx_strand_id
1 'polypeptide(L)'
;MTDHDDNQSVASDLSTATFKTSFKQDLLKAIENIRSSGWPSYLKKMCNVVAQQMGISTTVHADIYKMLLYEKGAMFKANTDTEKIPGMFGTLVHCGETVIYESSKSRASCAGWYSDVTHEVRPVTSGYRWVLTYNLAINRSLPAPSAGLQRSELRPLRHCIRRWLAEGSERQSPYAYHVLDREYTEANTSYASLKGADLARVGALRQACNGLPVTLFLALIEKEEMGDVEFDPCDLQYDYRGAMGEYDDEEDDTSYHHISEVYGTHHKLKTVRDLEGVVVASEMGIEEDDMLDPDAFEDMVGEEEYEGYMGNSGPSATHWYRLGAVALVPHDAIVDFLGQSGTSYGSSPFPQAQISYLANRCSRPNVQDYLLTAMIDMFEEALPKLRDDPYLLTDKSVVSNVLKAALRHQRYELVEETLRNLHSTLPLEWYSWLRQWMMKGDREDKTIQRFNKLKKGLTLAMLSSGGLTSKFKIITYLVPLPKDLPPGALPTPGPITEWTQRMLRKFLGGGGPRQVTKDDGSSIVDMALYFEDPILFLTESVVPVFEKRPLAPGFRFRVLLQLMESINKRLLSTSEGQNLYRTMALLLIASQAFDTLRDATLILKEQSKKKARTPWITTDRPEPAKPANWSVPGLSCNCGDCQRVTAFLAHPTQMSGKFPMNKGRRHHIHNRPDGDHVGCTHQSERNTNPHTLVITKTTRPQELKLQRWLERLDHVVEQLSQFKAEHLATLLGSDVERVKQLGKRQKGQGNLSHRLAVGEKRRADAAFDVIDLTSD
;
A
#
# COMPACT_ATOMS: atom_id res chain seq x y z
N MET A 1 -30.75 -16.27 -47.24
CA MET A 1 -31.27 -15.28 -48.19
C MET A 1 -31.60 -14.03 -47.38
N THR A 2 -30.56 -13.21 -47.16
CA THR A 2 -30.58 -11.79 -46.77
C THR A 2 -29.11 -11.37 -46.78
N ASP A 3 -28.67 -10.83 -47.91
CA ASP A 3 -27.35 -10.24 -48.11
C ASP A 3 -27.21 -8.97 -47.24
N HIS A 4 -26.09 -8.86 -46.53
CA HIS A 4 -25.53 -7.57 -46.15
C HIS A 4 -24.23 -7.41 -46.93
N ASP A 5 -24.30 -6.59 -47.97
CA ASP A 5 -23.21 -6.14 -48.82
C ASP A 5 -22.09 -5.52 -47.96
N ASP A 6 -20.99 -6.26 -47.78
CA ASP A 6 -19.68 -5.72 -47.41
C ASP A 6 -19.09 -4.96 -48.61
N ASN A 7 -19.66 -3.80 -48.91
CA ASN A 7 -19.09 -2.85 -49.86
C ASN A 7 -18.16 -1.87 -49.14
N GLN A 8 -17.06 -2.38 -48.57
CA GLN A 8 -15.87 -1.56 -48.31
C GLN A 8 -15.16 -1.33 -49.64
N SER A 9 -15.37 -0.15 -50.27
CA SER A 9 -14.67 0.19 -51.52
C SER A 9 -13.16 0.20 -51.30
N VAL A 10 -12.43 -0.63 -52.05
CA VAL A 10 -10.99 -0.87 -51.89
C VAL A 10 -10.18 0.21 -52.62
N ALA A 11 -9.41 1.01 -51.89
CA ALA A 11 -8.28 1.73 -52.50
C ALA A 11 -7.27 0.66 -52.97
N SER A 12 -6.97 0.59 -54.26
CA SER A 12 -6.12 -0.45 -54.82
C SER A 12 -4.65 -0.20 -54.47
N ASP A 13 -4.00 -1.20 -53.87
CA ASP A 13 -2.55 -1.22 -53.73
C ASP A 13 -1.92 -1.30 -55.13
N LEU A 14 -0.92 -0.46 -55.39
CA LEU A 14 -0.32 -0.28 -56.72
C LEU A 14 0.41 -1.54 -57.21
N SER A 15 0.62 -2.51 -56.34
CA SER A 15 1.19 -3.83 -56.64
C SER A 15 0.24 -4.76 -57.42
N THR A 16 -1.08 -4.48 -57.46
CA THR A 16 -2.10 -5.41 -58.00
C THR A 16 -2.97 -4.85 -59.14
N ALA A 17 -2.79 -3.60 -59.56
CA ALA A 17 -3.67 -2.94 -60.54
C ALA A 17 -3.14 -2.93 -61.99
N THR A 18 -4.03 -3.19 -62.97
CA THR A 18 -3.76 -3.10 -64.41
C THR A 18 -4.08 -1.70 -64.96
N PHE A 19 -3.06 -0.96 -65.39
CA PHE A 19 -3.19 0.43 -65.84
C PHE A 19 -3.12 0.62 -67.37
N LYS A 20 -3.76 1.68 -67.89
CA LYS A 20 -3.55 2.17 -69.27
C LYS A 20 -2.08 2.63 -69.44
N THR A 21 -1.50 2.39 -70.62
CA THR A 21 -0.06 2.50 -70.88
C THR A 21 0.55 3.88 -70.60
N SER A 22 -0.21 4.96 -70.84
CA SER A 22 0.22 6.34 -70.55
C SER A 22 0.28 6.63 -69.04
N PHE A 23 -0.75 6.23 -68.29
CA PHE A 23 -0.81 6.39 -66.83
C PHE A 23 0.33 5.65 -66.12
N LYS A 24 0.68 4.45 -66.61
CA LYS A 24 1.81 3.67 -66.09
C LYS A 24 3.14 4.40 -66.24
N GLN A 25 3.38 5.08 -67.37
CA GLN A 25 4.62 5.82 -67.60
C GLN A 25 4.71 7.09 -66.74
N ASP A 26 3.60 7.80 -66.56
CA ASP A 26 3.55 9.00 -65.72
C ASP A 26 3.72 8.66 -64.23
N LEU A 27 3.11 7.56 -63.77
CA LEU A 27 3.29 7.02 -62.43
C LEU A 27 4.74 6.56 -62.19
N LEU A 28 5.38 5.88 -63.16
CA LEU A 28 6.78 5.46 -63.04
C LEU A 28 7.73 6.65 -62.95
N LYS A 29 7.50 7.72 -63.71
CA LYS A 29 8.25 8.98 -63.59
C LYS A 29 8.04 9.67 -62.23
N ALA A 30 6.81 9.65 -61.70
CA ALA A 30 6.53 10.17 -60.37
C ALA A 30 7.28 9.39 -59.27
N ILE A 31 7.33 8.05 -59.39
CA ILE A 31 8.08 7.17 -58.48
C ILE A 31 9.60 7.41 -58.59
N GLU A 32 10.15 7.61 -59.80
CA GLU A 32 11.56 7.97 -59.99
C GLU A 32 11.90 9.32 -59.36
N ASN A 33 11.00 10.31 -59.45
CA ASN A 33 11.19 11.62 -58.83
C ASN A 33 11.21 11.58 -57.29
N ILE A 34 10.43 10.69 -56.66
CA ILE A 34 10.48 10.46 -55.20
C ILE A 34 11.83 9.86 -54.78
N ARG A 35 12.46 9.07 -55.66
CA ARG A 35 13.79 8.46 -55.43
C ARG A 35 14.95 9.40 -55.78
N SER A 36 14.68 10.59 -56.29
CA SER A 36 15.71 11.58 -56.64
C SER A 36 16.38 12.17 -55.39
N SER A 37 17.64 12.60 -55.52
CA SER A 37 18.45 13.17 -54.43
C SER A 37 17.89 14.47 -53.82
N GLY A 38 16.93 15.12 -54.48
CA GLY A 38 16.27 16.35 -54.01
C GLY A 38 15.11 16.12 -53.04
N TRP A 39 14.51 14.93 -53.04
CA TRP A 39 13.31 14.62 -52.25
C TRP A 39 13.51 14.73 -50.73
N PRO A 40 14.61 14.22 -50.13
CA PRO A 40 14.86 14.38 -48.69
C PRO A 40 14.98 15.85 -48.26
N SER A 41 15.59 16.70 -49.12
CA SER A 41 15.72 18.13 -48.86
C SER A 41 14.37 18.86 -48.93
N TYR A 42 13.49 18.44 -49.84
CA TYR A 42 12.12 18.95 -49.94
C TYR A 42 11.27 18.54 -48.73
N LEU A 43 11.31 17.26 -48.34
CA LEU A 43 10.61 16.79 -47.14
C LEU A 43 11.08 17.51 -45.88
N LYS A 44 12.39 17.73 -45.70
CA LYS A 44 12.91 18.49 -44.56
C LYS A 44 12.37 19.92 -44.51
N LYS A 45 12.27 20.61 -45.66
CA LYS A 45 11.64 21.94 -45.74
C LYS A 45 10.16 21.87 -45.37
N MET A 46 9.45 20.83 -45.80
CA MET A 46 8.03 20.66 -45.48
C MET A 46 7.78 20.33 -44.02
N CYS A 47 8.59 19.46 -43.40
CA CYS A 47 8.54 19.22 -41.97
C CYS A 47 8.74 20.51 -41.17
N ASN A 48 9.66 21.40 -41.59
CA ASN A 48 9.87 22.68 -40.92
C ASN A 48 8.64 23.61 -41.02
N VAL A 49 8.03 23.69 -42.20
CA VAL A 49 6.82 24.52 -42.41
C VAL A 49 5.64 23.98 -41.61
N VAL A 50 5.42 22.67 -41.66
CA VAL A 50 4.33 21.99 -40.92
C VAL A 50 4.56 22.11 -39.42
N ALA A 51 5.78 21.88 -38.92
CA ALA A 51 6.12 22.08 -37.51
C ALA A 51 5.84 23.51 -37.06
N GLN A 52 6.26 24.52 -37.85
CA GLN A 52 6.02 25.93 -37.53
C GLN A 52 4.51 26.26 -37.51
N GLN A 53 3.75 25.79 -38.49
CA GLN A 53 2.30 26.04 -38.59
C GLN A 53 1.49 25.32 -37.51
N MET A 54 1.94 24.13 -37.09
CA MET A 54 1.33 23.38 -36.01
C MET A 54 1.78 23.86 -34.62
N GLY A 55 2.75 24.79 -34.51
CA GLY A 55 3.22 25.32 -33.23
C GLY A 55 4.25 24.43 -32.51
N ILE A 56 4.93 23.57 -33.25
CA ILE A 56 5.93 22.63 -32.74
C ILE A 56 7.32 23.27 -32.80
N SER A 57 8.02 23.28 -31.66
CA SER A 57 9.36 23.88 -31.52
C SER A 57 10.51 22.86 -31.60
N THR A 58 10.19 21.57 -31.68
CA THR A 58 11.14 20.47 -31.74
C THR A 58 11.40 20.04 -33.18
N THR A 59 12.50 19.31 -33.42
CA THR A 59 12.80 18.80 -34.76
C THR A 59 11.84 17.67 -35.14
N VAL A 60 11.13 17.86 -36.24
CA VAL A 60 10.18 16.89 -36.81
C VAL A 60 10.83 16.15 -37.98
N HIS A 61 10.59 14.84 -38.07
CA HIS A 61 10.93 14.03 -39.25
C HIS A 61 9.67 13.36 -39.81
N ALA A 62 9.73 12.98 -41.09
CA ALA A 62 8.63 12.36 -41.82
C ALA A 62 9.08 11.04 -42.43
N ASP A 63 8.44 9.94 -42.02
CA ASP A 63 8.70 8.61 -42.55
C ASP A 63 7.57 8.21 -43.49
N ILE A 64 7.91 7.73 -44.70
CA ILE A 64 6.91 7.34 -45.69
C ILE A 64 6.11 6.14 -45.16
N TYR A 65 4.78 6.27 -45.16
CA TYR A 65 3.89 5.23 -44.68
C TYR A 65 3.21 4.51 -45.84
N LYS A 66 2.45 5.25 -46.68
CA LYS A 66 1.69 4.68 -47.78
C LYS A 66 1.75 5.55 -49.02
N MET A 67 1.57 4.92 -50.16
CA MET A 67 1.20 5.57 -51.40
C MET A 67 -0.15 5.02 -51.85
N LEU A 68 -1.15 5.89 -51.99
CA LEU A 68 -2.53 5.50 -52.31
C LEU A 68 -2.98 6.14 -53.62
N LEU A 69 -3.75 5.38 -54.41
CA LEU A 69 -4.42 5.86 -55.59
C LEU A 69 -5.93 5.66 -55.43
N TYR A 70 -6.69 6.75 -55.50
CA TYR A 70 -8.13 6.75 -55.45
C TYR A 70 -8.68 6.94 -56.85
N GLU A 71 -9.50 6.00 -57.32
CA GLU A 71 -10.26 6.11 -58.55
C GLU A 71 -11.65 6.70 -58.32
N LYS A 72 -12.40 6.95 -59.40
CA LYS A 72 -13.77 7.47 -59.32
C LYS A 72 -14.64 6.58 -58.41
N GLY A 73 -15.25 7.19 -57.40
CA GLY A 73 -16.08 6.52 -56.39
C GLY A 73 -15.33 6.09 -55.13
N ALA A 74 -13.99 5.97 -55.17
CA ALA A 74 -13.21 5.56 -54.01
C ALA A 74 -13.21 6.66 -52.93
N MET A 75 -13.36 6.23 -51.67
CA MET A 75 -13.42 7.10 -50.49
C MET A 75 -12.69 6.48 -49.30
N PHE A 76 -12.49 7.27 -48.25
CA PHE A 76 -11.99 6.79 -46.95
C PHE A 76 -12.89 7.35 -45.85
N LYS A 77 -13.58 6.47 -45.12
CA LYS A 77 -14.49 6.89 -44.04
C LYS A 77 -13.70 7.57 -42.91
N ALA A 78 -14.40 8.38 -42.13
CA ALA A 78 -13.83 9.09 -40.99
C ALA A 78 -13.05 8.12 -40.09
N ASN A 79 -11.78 8.42 -39.88
CA ASN A 79 -10.89 7.61 -39.05
C ASN A 79 -9.91 8.52 -38.29
N THR A 80 -9.48 8.06 -37.13
CA THR A 80 -8.43 8.69 -36.34
C THR A 80 -7.14 7.89 -36.51
N ASP A 81 -6.01 8.57 -36.71
CA ASP A 81 -4.75 7.88 -36.98
C ASP A 81 -4.23 7.19 -35.71
N THR A 82 -3.73 5.96 -35.87
CA THR A 82 -3.04 5.22 -34.80
C THR A 82 -1.54 5.39 -34.96
N GLU A 83 -0.80 5.42 -33.84
CA GLU A 83 0.66 5.48 -33.87
C GLU A 83 1.22 4.26 -34.63
N LYS A 84 1.92 4.52 -35.74
CA LYS A 84 2.57 3.49 -36.58
C LYS A 84 4.06 3.37 -36.31
N ILE A 85 4.68 4.45 -35.84
CA ILE A 85 6.10 4.52 -35.53
C ILE A 85 6.29 5.22 -34.18
N PRO A 86 7.32 4.85 -33.40
CA PRO A 86 7.55 5.45 -32.09
C PRO A 86 7.79 6.96 -32.15
N GLY A 87 7.01 7.72 -31.38
CA GLY A 87 7.10 9.19 -31.34
C GLY A 87 6.31 9.87 -32.46
N MET A 88 5.44 9.14 -33.17
CA MET A 88 4.50 9.71 -34.15
C MET A 88 3.48 10.60 -33.44
N PHE A 89 3.33 11.82 -33.94
CA PHE A 89 2.37 12.79 -33.40
C PHE A 89 1.36 13.28 -34.43
N GLY A 90 1.58 12.99 -35.72
CA GLY A 90 0.70 13.43 -36.78
C GLY A 90 0.97 12.77 -38.12
N THR A 91 0.19 13.18 -39.11
CA THR A 91 0.23 12.67 -40.47
C THR A 91 0.47 13.82 -41.42
N LEU A 92 1.35 13.62 -42.41
CA LEU A 92 1.56 14.54 -43.53
C LEU A 92 1.13 13.86 -44.82
N VAL A 93 0.14 14.45 -45.48
CA VAL A 93 -0.32 14.02 -46.79
C VAL A 93 0.20 14.98 -47.86
N HIS A 94 0.85 14.43 -48.87
CA HIS A 94 1.30 15.14 -50.06
C HIS A 94 0.53 14.62 -51.28
N CYS A 95 -0.18 15.50 -51.98
CA CYS A 95 -0.90 15.18 -53.21
C CYS A 95 -0.16 15.76 -54.41
N GLY A 96 0.24 14.89 -55.35
CA GLY A 96 0.77 15.29 -56.66
C GLY A 96 -0.27 15.06 -57.76
N GLU A 97 -0.32 15.94 -58.76
CA GLU A 97 -1.18 15.76 -59.93
C GLU A 97 -0.49 14.98 -61.04
N THR A 98 -1.20 14.01 -61.63
CA THR A 98 -1.02 13.66 -63.05
C THR A 98 -2.31 13.55 -63.86
N VAL A 99 -3.50 13.90 -63.33
CA VAL A 99 -4.71 14.14 -64.16
C VAL A 99 -5.63 15.17 -63.52
N ILE A 100 -6.06 16.14 -64.32
CA ILE A 100 -6.76 17.41 -64.03
C ILE A 100 -7.97 17.30 -63.08
N TYR A 101 -8.01 18.16 -62.06
CA TYR A 101 -9.25 18.72 -61.49
C TYR A 101 -9.23 20.25 -61.58
N GLU A 102 -10.35 20.83 -61.97
CA GLU A 102 -10.51 22.27 -62.26
C GLU A 102 -10.60 23.16 -61.00
N SER A 103 -10.07 22.74 -59.85
CA SER A 103 -10.22 23.48 -58.59
C SER A 103 -8.92 23.90 -57.89
N SER A 104 -7.73 23.57 -58.39
CA SER A 104 -6.48 24.08 -57.79
C SER A 104 -5.47 24.58 -58.84
N LYS A 105 -5.07 25.85 -58.75
CA LYS A 105 -4.06 26.48 -59.63
C LYS A 105 -2.62 26.22 -59.17
N SER A 106 -2.37 25.20 -58.32
CA SER A 106 -1.07 24.98 -57.66
C SER A 106 -0.47 23.61 -57.94
N ARG A 107 0.85 23.57 -58.24
CA ARG A 107 1.60 22.39 -58.75
C ARG A 107 1.76 21.20 -57.80
N ALA A 108 1.47 21.33 -56.50
CA ALA A 108 1.37 20.25 -55.51
C ALA A 108 0.83 20.82 -54.19
N SER A 109 0.01 20.06 -53.45
CA SER A 109 -0.57 20.49 -52.18
C SER A 109 -0.21 19.53 -51.06
N CYS A 110 0.10 20.04 -49.86
CA CYS A 110 0.29 19.24 -48.67
C CYS A 110 -0.71 19.63 -47.57
N ALA A 111 -1.12 18.64 -46.78
CA ALA A 111 -1.92 18.83 -45.58
C ALA A 111 -1.28 18.05 -44.44
N GLY A 112 -1.20 18.65 -43.25
CA GLY A 112 -0.69 18.00 -42.05
C GLY A 112 -1.66 18.19 -40.89
N TRP A 113 -1.85 17.14 -40.09
CA TRP A 113 -2.72 17.15 -38.92
C TRP A 113 -2.13 16.29 -37.80
N TYR A 114 -2.59 16.52 -36.57
CA TYR A 114 -2.23 15.71 -35.41
C TYR A 114 -2.92 14.35 -35.44
N SER A 115 -2.30 13.30 -34.90
CA SER A 115 -2.83 11.93 -34.98
C SER A 115 -4.18 11.76 -34.29
N ASP A 116 -4.51 12.62 -33.33
CA ASP A 116 -5.77 12.67 -32.59
C ASP A 116 -6.89 13.41 -33.35
N VAL A 117 -6.63 13.89 -34.58
CA VAL A 117 -7.64 14.49 -35.45
C VAL A 117 -8.31 13.42 -36.33
N THR A 118 -9.64 13.33 -36.22
CA THR A 118 -10.45 12.51 -37.12
C THR A 118 -10.53 13.15 -38.50
N HIS A 119 -10.25 12.36 -39.55
CA HIS A 119 -10.25 12.84 -40.94
C HIS A 119 -10.98 11.88 -41.87
N GLU A 120 -11.60 12.42 -42.92
CA GLU A 120 -12.30 11.66 -43.97
C GLU A 120 -11.77 12.02 -45.37
N VAL A 121 -11.82 11.07 -46.30
CA VAL A 121 -11.64 11.33 -47.74
C VAL A 121 -12.97 11.10 -48.43
N ARG A 122 -13.57 12.17 -48.93
CA ARG A 122 -14.83 12.10 -49.69
C ARG A 122 -14.65 11.38 -51.04
N PRO A 123 -15.73 10.77 -51.59
CA PRO A 123 -15.68 10.06 -52.87
C PRO A 123 -15.12 10.92 -54.00
N VAL A 124 -14.20 10.34 -54.79
CA VAL A 124 -13.66 10.98 -55.99
C VAL A 124 -14.75 11.03 -57.07
N THR A 125 -15.11 12.22 -57.56
CA THR A 125 -16.23 12.41 -58.50
C THR A 125 -15.86 12.14 -59.98
N SER A 126 -14.59 12.31 -60.34
CA SER A 126 -13.98 12.09 -61.65
C SER A 126 -12.45 11.91 -61.55
N GLY A 127 -11.76 11.39 -62.57
CA GLY A 127 -10.29 11.28 -62.56
C GLY A 127 -9.70 10.35 -61.48
N TYR A 128 -8.42 10.58 -61.14
CA TYR A 128 -7.68 9.82 -60.12
C TYR A 128 -7.01 10.78 -59.13
N ARG A 129 -7.05 10.45 -57.84
CA ARG A 129 -6.29 11.17 -56.79
C ARG A 129 -5.17 10.29 -56.28
N TRP A 130 -3.94 10.76 -56.45
CA TRP A 130 -2.75 10.08 -55.94
C TRP A 130 -2.19 10.80 -54.72
N VAL A 131 -1.83 10.03 -53.68
CA VAL A 131 -1.43 10.55 -52.37
C VAL A 131 -0.21 9.82 -51.83
N LEU A 132 0.75 10.58 -51.32
CA LEU A 132 1.79 10.08 -50.42
C LEU A 132 1.45 10.46 -48.98
N THR A 133 1.40 9.46 -48.11
CA THR A 133 1.14 9.64 -46.69
C THR A 133 2.42 9.37 -45.90
N TYR A 134 2.79 10.31 -45.05
CA TYR A 134 3.96 10.24 -44.17
C TYR A 134 3.51 10.29 -42.70
N ASN A 135 4.17 9.49 -41.86
CA ASN A 135 4.07 9.60 -40.40
C ASN A 135 5.01 10.72 -39.94
N LEU A 136 4.50 11.72 -39.22
CA LEU A 136 5.30 12.77 -38.59
C LEU A 136 5.68 12.37 -37.18
N ALA A 137 6.98 12.40 -36.87
CA ALA A 137 7.50 11.98 -35.57
C ALA A 137 8.52 12.95 -34.96
N ILE A 138 8.61 12.90 -33.63
CA ILE A 138 9.62 13.60 -32.81
C ILE A 138 10.48 12.59 -32.03
N ASN A 139 11.57 13.06 -31.43
CA ASN A 139 12.44 12.20 -30.62
C ASN A 139 11.73 11.76 -29.32
N ARG A 140 11.82 10.47 -28.97
CA ARG A 140 11.09 9.76 -27.89
C ARG A 140 11.21 10.36 -26.48
N SER A 141 12.15 11.28 -26.25
CA SER A 141 12.34 11.93 -24.95
C SER A 141 11.31 13.02 -24.65
N LEU A 142 10.47 13.38 -25.62
CA LEU A 142 9.46 14.44 -25.49
C LEU A 142 8.06 13.89 -25.80
N PRO A 143 7.01 14.33 -25.07
CA PRO A 143 5.63 13.96 -25.38
C PRO A 143 5.22 14.40 -26.80
N ALA A 144 4.53 13.52 -27.52
CA ALA A 144 3.96 13.83 -28.83
C ALA A 144 3.03 15.05 -28.74
N PRO A 145 3.25 16.10 -29.54
CA PRO A 145 2.36 17.25 -29.61
C PRO A 145 0.95 16.84 -30.07
N SER A 146 -0.09 17.52 -29.55
CA SER A 146 -1.51 17.24 -29.83
C SER A 146 -2.23 18.53 -30.20
N ALA A 147 -3.35 18.42 -30.93
CA ALA A 147 -4.17 19.56 -31.35
C ALA A 147 -4.74 20.37 -30.17
N GLY A 148 -4.89 19.76 -28.98
CA GLY A 148 -5.58 20.36 -27.83
C GLY A 148 -4.78 21.32 -26.94
N LEU A 149 -3.60 21.80 -27.34
CA LEU A 149 -2.73 22.62 -26.48
C LEU A 149 -2.26 23.95 -27.13
N GLN A 150 -3.06 25.02 -27.03
CA GLN A 150 -2.55 26.41 -27.16
C GLN A 150 -2.42 27.10 -25.79
N ARG A 151 -1.27 27.73 -25.50
CA ARG A 151 -0.97 28.38 -24.20
C ARG A 151 -1.93 29.51 -23.81
N SER A 152 -2.65 30.12 -24.75
CA SER A 152 -3.67 31.15 -24.48
C SER A 152 -4.94 30.59 -23.84
N GLU A 153 -5.28 29.33 -24.14
CA GLU A 153 -6.53 28.68 -23.75
C GLU A 153 -6.50 28.17 -22.30
N LEU A 154 -5.31 28.01 -21.70
CA LEU A 154 -5.16 27.54 -20.31
C LEU A 154 -5.33 28.66 -19.26
N ARG A 155 -5.54 29.92 -19.68
CA ARG A 155 -5.69 31.06 -18.77
C ARG A 155 -6.90 30.94 -17.84
N PRO A 156 -8.11 30.57 -18.31
CA PRO A 156 -9.27 30.40 -17.44
C PRO A 156 -9.05 29.30 -16.40
N LEU A 157 -8.53 28.14 -16.83
CA LEU A 157 -8.21 27.03 -15.93
C LEU A 157 -7.23 27.45 -14.82
N ARG A 158 -6.14 28.13 -15.19
CA ARG A 158 -5.19 28.67 -14.21
C ARG A 158 -5.82 29.68 -13.26
N HIS A 159 -6.77 30.47 -13.72
CA HIS A 159 -7.50 31.42 -12.87
C HIS A 159 -8.42 30.70 -11.87
N CYS A 160 -9.15 29.67 -12.30
CA CYS A 160 -9.98 28.84 -11.42
C CYS A 160 -9.13 28.18 -10.32
N ILE A 161 -8.02 27.55 -10.67
CA ILE A 161 -7.11 26.90 -9.70
C ILE A 161 -6.59 27.93 -8.69
N ARG A 162 -6.23 29.14 -9.11
CA ARG A 162 -5.78 30.20 -8.19
C ARG A 162 -6.86 30.64 -7.21
N ARG A 163 -8.11 30.74 -7.67
CA ARG A 163 -9.24 31.12 -6.82
C ARG A 163 -9.51 30.04 -5.78
N TRP A 164 -9.57 28.78 -6.21
CA TRP A 164 -9.69 27.62 -5.34
C TRP A 164 -8.56 27.55 -4.29
N LEU A 165 -7.32 27.84 -4.69
CA LEU A 165 -6.18 27.93 -3.77
C LEU A 165 -6.29 29.08 -2.76
N ALA A 166 -6.90 30.20 -3.15
CA ALA A 166 -7.05 31.38 -2.28
C ALA A 166 -8.04 31.19 -1.14
N GLU A 167 -8.93 30.19 -1.22
CA GLU A 167 -9.88 29.83 -0.16
C GLU A 167 -9.20 29.20 1.07
N GLY A 168 -7.95 28.71 0.93
CA GLY A 168 -7.17 28.14 2.03
C GLY A 168 -7.92 27.03 2.79
N SER A 169 -7.96 27.14 4.12
CA SER A 169 -8.63 26.17 5.01
C SER A 169 -10.16 26.27 5.03
N GLU A 170 -10.76 27.30 4.42
CA GLU A 170 -12.24 27.44 4.32
C GLU A 170 -12.82 26.79 3.06
N ARG A 171 -11.95 26.14 2.26
CA ARG A 171 -12.32 25.46 1.03
C ARG A 171 -13.31 24.33 1.30
N GLN A 172 -14.37 24.24 0.49
CA GLN A 172 -15.40 23.22 0.60
C GLN A 172 -14.85 21.81 0.30
N SER A 173 -14.18 21.64 -0.84
CA SER A 173 -13.55 20.38 -1.24
C SER A 173 -12.02 20.50 -1.12
N PRO A 174 -11.37 19.80 -0.16
CA PRO A 174 -9.92 19.92 0.08
C PRO A 174 -9.08 19.41 -1.10
N TYR A 175 -9.64 18.51 -1.90
CA TYR A 175 -9.04 17.90 -3.07
C TYR A 175 -9.98 18.04 -4.27
N ALA A 176 -9.48 17.82 -5.47
CA ALA A 176 -10.31 17.72 -6.66
C ALA A 176 -9.86 16.56 -7.54
N TYR A 177 -10.82 15.75 -8.02
CA TYR A 177 -10.54 14.60 -8.86
C TYR A 177 -11.12 14.82 -10.27
N HIS A 178 -10.25 14.78 -11.28
CA HIS A 178 -10.67 14.77 -12.68
C HIS A 178 -10.57 13.36 -13.24
N VAL A 179 -11.71 12.79 -13.65
CA VAL A 179 -11.80 11.45 -14.24
C VAL A 179 -11.16 11.44 -15.65
N LEU A 180 -10.55 10.31 -16.00
CA LEU A 180 -9.93 10.04 -17.30
C LEU A 180 -10.82 9.11 -18.12
N ASP A 181 -10.86 9.29 -19.44
CA ASP A 181 -11.84 8.59 -20.30
C ASP A 181 -11.47 7.12 -20.56
N ARG A 182 -10.20 6.75 -20.34
CA ARG A 182 -9.71 5.40 -20.62
C ARG A 182 -9.59 4.59 -19.35
N GLU A 183 -9.82 3.29 -19.50
CA GLU A 183 -9.49 2.31 -18.47
C GLU A 183 -7.97 2.17 -18.34
N TYR A 184 -7.48 2.45 -17.13
CA TYR A 184 -6.10 2.21 -16.74
C TYR A 184 -6.06 1.13 -15.67
N THR A 185 -5.23 0.11 -15.88
CA THR A 185 -4.98 -0.90 -14.85
C THR A 185 -4.05 -0.35 -13.77
N GLU A 186 -4.14 -0.88 -12.55
CA GLU A 186 -3.28 -0.45 -11.43
C GLU A 186 -1.78 -0.47 -11.76
N ALA A 187 -1.34 -1.38 -12.63
CA ALA A 187 0.06 -1.53 -13.03
C ALA A 187 0.53 -0.53 -14.10
N ASN A 188 -0.39 0.12 -14.82
CA ASN A 188 -0.07 0.96 -15.98
C ASN A 188 -0.47 2.43 -15.80
N THR A 189 -0.52 2.90 -14.54
CA THR A 189 -0.90 4.28 -14.20
C THR A 189 0.33 5.14 -13.90
N SER A 190 0.90 5.74 -14.94
CA SER A 190 2.01 6.70 -14.88
C SER A 190 1.80 7.77 -15.95
N TYR A 191 2.42 8.95 -15.82
CA TYR A 191 2.26 9.99 -16.84
C TYR A 191 2.73 9.51 -18.23
N ALA A 192 3.77 8.69 -18.28
CA ALA A 192 4.34 8.17 -19.53
C ALA A 192 3.46 7.10 -20.21
N SER A 193 2.52 6.50 -19.47
CA SER A 193 1.62 5.47 -20.00
C SER A 193 0.24 6.01 -20.38
N LEU A 194 -0.08 7.28 -20.06
CA LEU A 194 -1.31 7.95 -20.50
C LEU A 194 -1.38 8.07 -22.02
N LYS A 195 -2.57 7.93 -22.60
CA LYS A 195 -2.76 7.91 -24.06
C LYS A 195 -3.87 8.85 -24.52
N GLY A 196 -3.71 9.40 -25.72
CA GLY A 196 -4.74 10.20 -26.38
C GLY A 196 -5.16 11.43 -25.57
N ALA A 197 -6.48 11.63 -25.43
CA ALA A 197 -7.07 12.77 -24.74
C ALA A 197 -6.59 12.91 -23.29
N ASP A 198 -6.43 11.80 -22.56
CA ASP A 198 -5.97 11.84 -21.16
C ASP A 198 -4.55 12.42 -21.04
N LEU A 199 -3.63 12.01 -21.94
CA LEU A 199 -2.28 12.56 -21.95
C LEU A 199 -2.30 14.08 -22.19
N ALA A 200 -3.16 14.53 -23.11
CA ALA A 200 -3.32 15.96 -23.41
C ALA A 200 -3.93 16.71 -22.21
N ARG A 201 -4.98 16.18 -21.57
CA ARG A 201 -5.62 16.78 -20.39
C ARG A 201 -4.69 16.86 -19.19
N VAL A 202 -4.02 15.77 -18.85
CA VAL A 202 -3.03 15.76 -17.74
C VAL A 202 -1.84 16.66 -18.07
N GLY A 203 -1.42 16.70 -19.35
CA GLY A 203 -0.42 17.66 -19.84
C GLY A 203 -0.85 19.11 -19.64
N ALA A 204 -2.09 19.44 -19.98
CA ALA A 204 -2.68 20.77 -19.81
C ALA A 204 -2.81 21.16 -18.33
N LEU A 205 -3.28 20.26 -17.47
CA LEU A 205 -3.33 20.45 -16.01
C LEU A 205 -1.93 20.69 -15.45
N ARG A 206 -0.94 19.89 -15.84
CA ARG A 206 0.46 20.07 -15.38
C ARG A 206 1.02 21.42 -15.81
N GLN A 207 0.68 21.89 -17.02
CA GLN A 207 1.10 23.21 -17.50
C GLN A 207 0.35 24.35 -16.78
N ALA A 208 -0.95 24.19 -16.53
CA ALA A 208 -1.78 25.18 -15.83
C ALA A 208 -1.36 25.33 -14.35
N CYS A 209 -1.03 24.23 -13.68
CA CYS A 209 -0.54 24.17 -12.30
C CYS A 209 0.92 24.62 -12.15
N ASN A 210 1.67 24.80 -13.24
CA ASN A 210 3.10 25.13 -13.15
C ASN A 210 3.33 26.44 -12.35
N GLY A 211 4.14 26.35 -11.29
CA GLY A 211 4.41 27.46 -10.37
C GLY A 211 3.24 27.83 -9.44
N LEU A 212 2.21 26.98 -9.31
CA LEU A 212 1.19 27.07 -8.28
C LEU A 212 1.45 26.01 -7.20
N PRO A 213 1.01 26.21 -5.94
CA PRO A 213 1.18 25.25 -4.86
C PRO A 213 0.21 24.06 -4.95
N VAL A 214 0.28 23.30 -6.05
CA VAL A 214 -0.53 22.10 -6.30
C VAL A 214 0.37 20.97 -6.77
N THR A 215 0.21 19.80 -6.16
CA THR A 215 0.78 18.53 -6.61
C THR A 215 -0.29 17.72 -7.33
N LEU A 216 0.10 17.07 -8.43
CA LEU A 216 -0.77 16.16 -9.18
C LEU A 216 -0.40 14.71 -8.86
N PHE A 217 -1.40 13.89 -8.58
CA PHE A 217 -1.28 12.45 -8.49
C PHE A 217 -2.19 11.79 -9.53
N LEU A 218 -1.84 10.59 -9.96
CA LEU A 218 -2.73 9.72 -10.70
C LEU A 218 -3.39 8.76 -9.72
N ALA A 219 -4.68 8.55 -9.83
CA ALA A 219 -5.43 7.67 -8.96
C ALA A 219 -6.28 6.71 -9.76
N LEU A 220 -6.64 5.58 -9.14
CA LEU A 220 -7.69 4.70 -9.60
C LEU A 220 -8.85 4.83 -8.61
N ILE A 221 -9.96 5.38 -9.06
CA ILE A 221 -11.20 5.48 -8.28
C ILE A 221 -11.97 4.17 -8.46
N GLU A 222 -12.44 3.60 -7.35
CA GLU A 222 -13.33 2.45 -7.33
C GLU A 222 -14.64 2.87 -6.67
N LYS A 223 -15.76 2.63 -7.36
CA LYS A 223 -17.12 2.76 -6.85
C LYS A 223 -17.65 1.35 -6.60
N GLU A 224 -18.16 1.11 -5.40
CA GLU A 224 -18.77 -0.14 -4.97
C GLU A 224 -20.26 0.11 -4.69
N GLU A 225 -21.14 -0.61 -5.38
CA GLU A 225 -22.58 -0.60 -5.17
C GLU A 225 -23.05 -1.96 -4.69
N MET A 226 -23.80 -1.98 -3.60
CA MET A 226 -24.41 -3.18 -3.03
C MET A 226 -25.92 -3.03 -3.05
N GLY A 227 -26.62 -4.06 -3.52
CA GLY A 227 -28.07 -4.03 -3.58
C GLY A 227 -28.75 -5.35 -3.84
N ASP A 228 -30.07 -5.31 -3.78
CA ASP A 228 -30.93 -6.47 -4.02
C ASP A 228 -31.09 -6.68 -5.52
N VAL A 229 -31.02 -7.94 -5.96
CA VAL A 229 -31.24 -8.33 -7.36
C VAL A 229 -32.69 -8.79 -7.52
N GLU A 230 -33.30 -8.49 -8.68
CA GLU A 230 -34.61 -9.05 -8.99
C GLU A 230 -34.51 -10.58 -9.14
N PHE A 231 -35.42 -11.29 -8.49
CA PHE A 231 -35.45 -12.75 -8.51
C PHE A 231 -35.71 -13.27 -9.94
N ASP A 232 -34.71 -13.91 -10.56
CA ASP A 232 -34.90 -14.64 -11.82
C ASP A 232 -35.43 -16.06 -11.54
N PRO A 233 -36.59 -16.46 -12.08
CA PRO A 233 -37.10 -17.83 -11.98
C PRO A 233 -36.12 -18.92 -12.47
N CYS A 234 -35.13 -18.57 -13.29
CA CYS A 234 -34.09 -19.47 -13.78
C CYS A 234 -33.09 -19.88 -12.69
N ASP A 235 -32.93 -19.09 -11.62
CA ASP A 235 -32.04 -19.40 -10.48
C ASP A 235 -32.49 -20.64 -9.67
N LEU A 236 -33.73 -21.10 -9.89
CA LEU A 236 -34.25 -22.33 -9.30
C LEU A 236 -33.87 -23.60 -10.09
N GLN A 237 -33.27 -23.50 -11.28
CA GLN A 237 -33.03 -24.67 -12.14
C GLN A 237 -31.82 -25.53 -11.75
N TYR A 238 -30.94 -25.05 -10.88
CA TYR A 238 -29.72 -25.80 -10.53
C TYR A 238 -29.95 -27.05 -9.65
N ASP A 239 -31.17 -27.29 -9.14
CA ASP A 239 -31.46 -28.44 -8.26
C ASP A 239 -32.33 -29.55 -8.89
N TYR A 240 -32.69 -29.44 -10.19
CA TYR A 240 -33.59 -30.41 -10.85
C TYR A 240 -33.11 -30.99 -12.18
N ARG A 241 -31.84 -30.87 -12.59
CA ARG A 241 -31.33 -31.56 -13.79
C ARG A 241 -30.80 -32.96 -13.47
N GLY A 242 -31.72 -33.82 -13.03
CA GLY A 242 -31.48 -35.22 -12.71
C GLY A 242 -32.47 -36.18 -13.37
N ALA A 243 -33.04 -35.86 -14.54
CA ALA A 243 -33.71 -36.85 -15.40
C ALA A 243 -34.09 -36.28 -16.77
N MET A 244 -33.53 -36.87 -17.83
CA MET A 244 -33.96 -36.87 -19.24
C MET A 244 -33.71 -35.61 -20.10
N GLY A 245 -32.93 -35.80 -21.18
CA GLY A 245 -33.21 -35.16 -22.48
C GLY A 245 -32.15 -34.21 -23.00
N GLU A 246 -31.27 -34.76 -23.83
CA GLU A 246 -30.32 -34.15 -24.77
C GLU A 246 -30.99 -33.11 -25.71
N TYR A 247 -30.66 -31.82 -25.57
CA TYR A 247 -30.72 -30.77 -26.61
C TYR A 247 -29.76 -29.62 -26.25
N ASP A 248 -28.91 -29.28 -27.23
CA ASP A 248 -27.95 -28.16 -27.39
C ASP A 248 -27.38 -27.47 -26.14
N ASP A 249 -26.08 -27.73 -25.92
CA ASP A 249 -25.17 -26.83 -25.20
C ASP A 249 -24.98 -25.55 -26.04
N GLU A 250 -25.92 -24.61 -25.94
CA GLU A 250 -25.55 -23.19 -26.00
C GLU A 250 -25.26 -22.78 -24.55
N GLU A 251 -23.98 -22.53 -24.26
CA GLU A 251 -23.52 -21.82 -23.07
C GLU A 251 -24.19 -20.43 -23.05
N ASP A 252 -25.42 -20.34 -22.57
CA ASP A 252 -26.11 -19.05 -22.41
C ASP A 252 -25.50 -18.34 -21.20
N ASP A 253 -24.67 -17.37 -21.56
CA ASP A 253 -24.03 -16.31 -20.79
C ASP A 253 -24.62 -16.07 -19.39
N THR A 254 -23.73 -16.05 -18.39
CA THR A 254 -23.94 -15.45 -17.08
C THR A 254 -24.40 -13.99 -17.27
N SER A 255 -25.71 -13.75 -17.25
CA SER A 255 -26.28 -12.41 -17.41
C SER A 255 -25.90 -11.56 -16.20
N TYR A 256 -25.30 -10.40 -16.45
CA TYR A 256 -25.00 -9.39 -15.43
C TYR A 256 -26.25 -9.07 -14.58
N HIS A 257 -26.17 -9.24 -13.26
CA HIS A 257 -27.32 -9.19 -12.36
C HIS A 257 -27.68 -7.75 -11.99
N HIS A 258 -28.61 -7.14 -12.73
CA HIS A 258 -29.03 -5.77 -12.48
C HIS A 258 -29.55 -5.56 -11.04
N ILE A 259 -28.89 -4.69 -10.27
CA ILE A 259 -29.31 -4.30 -8.92
C ILE A 259 -30.60 -3.48 -9.01
N SER A 260 -31.68 -4.02 -8.44
CA SER A 260 -33.01 -3.40 -8.42
C SER A 260 -33.15 -2.29 -7.38
N GLU A 261 -32.53 -2.45 -6.22
CA GLU A 261 -32.51 -1.46 -5.14
C GLU A 261 -31.09 -1.42 -4.52
N VAL A 262 -30.36 -0.34 -4.77
CA VAL A 262 -29.05 -0.08 -4.15
C VAL A 262 -29.27 0.35 -2.70
N TYR A 263 -28.74 -0.40 -1.74
CA TYR A 263 -28.78 -0.03 -0.32
C TYR A 263 -27.43 0.48 0.22
N GLY A 264 -26.35 0.35 -0.55
CA GLY A 264 -25.03 0.87 -0.18
C GLY A 264 -24.21 1.30 -1.40
N THR A 265 -23.60 2.48 -1.30
CA THR A 265 -22.66 3.02 -2.30
C THR A 265 -21.43 3.56 -1.60
N HIS A 266 -20.24 3.14 -2.03
CA HIS A 266 -18.97 3.58 -1.46
C HIS A 266 -18.00 3.98 -2.57
N HIS A 267 -17.33 5.11 -2.39
CA HIS A 267 -16.28 5.58 -3.29
C HIS A 267 -14.93 5.58 -2.57
N LYS A 268 -13.90 5.11 -3.26
CA LYS A 268 -12.53 5.15 -2.73
C LYS A 268 -11.48 5.32 -3.81
N LEU A 269 -10.36 5.93 -3.44
CA LEU A 269 -9.11 5.81 -4.20
C LEU A 269 -8.49 4.47 -3.84
N LYS A 270 -8.64 3.49 -4.74
CA LYS A 270 -8.03 2.16 -4.59
C LYS A 270 -6.51 2.27 -4.57
N THR A 271 -5.95 3.00 -5.54
CA THR A 271 -4.50 3.28 -5.59
C THR A 271 -4.25 4.74 -5.97
N VAL A 272 -3.23 5.34 -5.35
CA VAL A 272 -2.72 6.68 -5.69
C VAL A 272 -1.24 6.58 -6.00
N ARG A 273 -0.84 7.15 -7.13
CA ARG A 273 0.53 7.14 -7.66
C ARG A 273 1.00 8.55 -7.98
N ASP A 274 2.29 8.79 -7.82
CA ASP A 274 2.90 10.00 -8.40
C ASP A 274 2.97 9.91 -9.93
N LEU A 275 3.33 11.01 -10.60
CA LEU A 275 3.40 11.05 -12.06
C LEU A 275 4.47 10.11 -12.64
N GLU A 276 5.42 9.66 -11.82
CA GLU A 276 6.42 8.66 -12.17
C GLU A 276 5.92 7.21 -12.00
N GLY A 277 4.71 7.01 -11.47
CA GLY A 277 4.07 5.71 -11.27
C GLY A 277 4.39 5.04 -9.92
N VAL A 278 5.01 5.74 -8.97
CA VAL A 278 5.29 5.22 -7.62
C VAL A 278 4.02 5.29 -6.78
N VAL A 279 3.63 4.18 -6.15
CA VAL A 279 2.49 4.14 -5.21
C VAL A 279 2.80 4.99 -3.98
N VAL A 280 1.90 5.90 -3.63
CA VAL A 280 2.03 6.81 -2.48
C VAL A 280 0.98 6.56 -1.40
N ALA A 281 -0.21 6.12 -1.80
CA ALA A 281 -1.31 5.81 -0.92
C ALA A 281 -2.28 4.82 -1.59
N SER A 282 -3.13 4.19 -0.79
CA SER A 282 -4.14 3.24 -1.21
C SER A 282 -5.29 3.21 -0.22
N GLU A 283 -6.44 2.73 -0.67
CA GLU A 283 -7.66 2.53 0.14
C GLU A 283 -8.06 3.80 0.92
N MET A 284 -8.24 4.92 0.20
CA MET A 284 -8.66 6.21 0.76
C MET A 284 -10.14 6.44 0.43
N GLY A 285 -11.00 6.62 1.43
CA GLY A 285 -12.39 7.00 1.18
C GLY A 285 -12.48 8.40 0.55
N ILE A 286 -13.40 8.59 -0.40
CA ILE A 286 -13.68 9.90 -1.00
C ILE A 286 -15.18 10.17 -1.00
N GLU A 287 -15.55 11.44 -1.03
CA GLU A 287 -16.92 11.87 -1.23
C GLU A 287 -17.19 12.09 -2.73
N GLU A 288 -18.42 11.84 -3.16
CA GLU A 288 -18.82 12.02 -4.57
C GLU A 288 -18.68 13.49 -5.01
N ASP A 289 -18.95 14.42 -4.09
CA ASP A 289 -18.81 15.88 -4.28
C ASP A 289 -17.35 16.33 -4.56
N ASP A 290 -16.34 15.49 -4.29
CA ASP A 290 -14.95 15.79 -4.62
C ASP A 290 -14.61 15.51 -6.10
N MET A 291 -15.47 14.77 -6.81
CA MET A 291 -15.30 14.46 -8.23
C MET A 291 -15.82 15.62 -9.09
N LEU A 292 -15.02 16.04 -10.08
CA LEU A 292 -15.39 17.14 -10.98
C LEU A 292 -16.43 16.73 -12.03
N ASP A 293 -16.64 15.43 -12.19
CA ASP A 293 -17.60 14.84 -13.11
C ASP A 293 -18.52 13.91 -12.31
N PRO A 294 -19.74 14.35 -11.94
CA PRO A 294 -20.66 13.56 -11.11
C PRO A 294 -21.23 12.37 -11.88
N ASP A 295 -21.26 12.43 -13.20
CA ASP A 295 -21.90 11.42 -14.06
C ASP A 295 -20.87 10.40 -14.59
N ALA A 296 -19.65 10.40 -14.04
CA ALA A 296 -18.52 9.64 -14.55
C ALA A 296 -18.72 8.11 -14.59
N PHE A 297 -19.61 7.59 -13.73
CA PHE A 297 -19.91 6.17 -13.63
C PHE A 297 -21.20 5.76 -14.36
N GLU A 298 -21.89 6.69 -15.03
CA GLU A 298 -23.07 6.37 -15.83
C GLU A 298 -22.70 5.45 -17.01
N ASP A 299 -23.60 4.53 -17.36
CA ASP A 299 -23.46 3.59 -18.49
C ASP A 299 -22.23 2.65 -18.45
N MET A 300 -21.55 2.53 -17.31
CA MET A 300 -20.46 1.56 -17.13
C MET A 300 -20.98 0.17 -16.77
N VAL A 301 -20.33 -0.87 -17.29
CA VAL A 301 -20.52 -2.26 -16.84
C VAL A 301 -19.39 -2.59 -15.87
N GLY A 302 -19.75 -2.89 -14.62
CA GLY A 302 -18.81 -3.20 -13.56
C GLY A 302 -18.39 -4.67 -13.53
N GLU A 303 -17.44 -4.99 -12.65
CA GLU A 303 -17.27 -6.37 -12.16
C GLU A 303 -18.42 -6.67 -11.18
N GLU A 304 -18.94 -7.90 -11.14
CA GLU A 304 -19.97 -8.29 -10.18
C GLU A 304 -19.55 -9.46 -9.28
N GLU A 305 -20.10 -9.48 -8.07
CA GLU A 305 -20.18 -10.65 -7.19
C GLU A 305 -21.65 -10.85 -6.86
N TYR A 306 -22.19 -11.97 -7.33
CA TYR A 306 -23.57 -12.35 -7.12
C TYR A 306 -23.68 -13.39 -6.00
N GLU A 307 -24.50 -13.10 -5.00
CA GLU A 307 -24.92 -14.05 -3.98
C GLU A 307 -26.37 -14.46 -4.26
N GLY A 308 -26.53 -15.69 -4.76
CA GLY A 308 -27.84 -16.26 -5.08
C GLY A 308 -28.71 -16.51 -3.84
N TYR A 309 -29.90 -17.05 -4.07
CA TYR A 309 -30.93 -17.18 -3.04
C TYR A 309 -30.48 -18.03 -1.81
N MET A 310 -30.16 -17.38 -0.69
CA MET A 310 -29.71 -18.02 0.57
C MET A 310 -30.87 -18.31 1.57
N GLY A 311 -32.03 -18.74 1.07
CA GLY A 311 -33.15 -19.18 1.90
C GLY A 311 -34.07 -18.05 2.39
N ASN A 312 -33.71 -17.36 3.48
CA ASN A 312 -34.53 -16.27 4.05
C ASN A 312 -34.08 -14.86 3.61
N SER A 313 -32.88 -14.77 3.02
CA SER A 313 -32.36 -13.58 2.36
C SER A 313 -32.56 -13.75 0.85
N GLY A 314 -33.08 -12.71 0.19
CA GLY A 314 -33.19 -12.68 -1.27
C GLY A 314 -31.81 -12.61 -1.93
N PRO A 315 -31.74 -12.72 -3.26
CA PRO A 315 -30.49 -12.60 -3.99
C PRO A 315 -29.96 -11.17 -3.91
N SER A 316 -28.63 -11.02 -3.83
CA SER A 316 -27.97 -9.72 -3.78
C SER A 316 -26.73 -9.73 -4.66
N ALA A 317 -26.37 -8.57 -5.20
CA ALA A 317 -25.16 -8.38 -5.97
C ALA A 317 -24.36 -7.20 -5.43
N THR A 318 -23.04 -7.30 -5.58
CA THR A 318 -22.12 -6.18 -5.43
C THR A 318 -21.49 -5.88 -6.78
N HIS A 319 -21.59 -4.63 -7.25
CA HIS A 319 -20.98 -4.15 -8.49
C HIS A 319 -19.80 -3.24 -8.19
N TRP A 320 -18.68 -3.42 -8.90
CA TRP A 320 -17.50 -2.57 -8.82
C TRP A 320 -17.20 -1.89 -10.15
N TYR A 321 -17.10 -0.56 -10.13
CA TYR A 321 -16.74 0.26 -11.27
C TYR A 321 -15.40 0.95 -11.01
N ARG A 322 -14.52 1.00 -12.02
CA ARG A 322 -13.16 1.55 -11.86
C ARG A 322 -12.82 2.54 -12.93
N LEU A 323 -12.32 3.70 -12.51
CA LEU A 323 -11.93 4.79 -13.41
C LEU A 323 -10.56 5.34 -13.05
N GLY A 324 -9.76 5.64 -14.07
CA GLY A 324 -8.54 6.43 -13.89
C GLY A 324 -8.90 7.87 -13.57
N ALA A 325 -8.14 8.53 -12.70
CA ALA A 325 -8.34 9.93 -12.36
C ALA A 325 -7.01 10.65 -12.11
N VAL A 326 -7.06 11.98 -12.16
CA VAL A 326 -6.00 12.86 -11.67
C VAL A 326 -6.49 13.59 -10.44
N ALA A 327 -5.78 13.40 -9.33
CA ALA A 327 -6.02 14.12 -8.09
C ALA A 327 -5.18 15.41 -8.08
N LEU A 328 -5.84 16.55 -7.87
CA LEU A 328 -5.21 17.84 -7.63
C LEU A 328 -5.16 18.04 -6.10
N VAL A 329 -3.95 18.10 -5.56
CA VAL A 329 -3.72 18.22 -4.11
C VAL A 329 -2.96 19.51 -3.80
N PRO A 330 -3.60 20.49 -3.14
CA PRO A 330 -2.94 21.68 -2.64
C PRO A 330 -1.79 21.35 -1.67
N HIS A 331 -0.71 22.13 -1.68
CA HIS A 331 0.46 21.86 -0.83
C HIS A 331 0.18 21.91 0.67
N ASP A 332 -0.79 22.72 1.09
CA ASP A 332 -1.28 22.85 2.46
C ASP A 332 -2.08 21.63 2.93
N ALA A 333 -2.67 20.85 2.01
CA ALA A 333 -3.47 19.67 2.31
C ALA A 333 -2.75 18.34 2.04
N ILE A 334 -1.47 18.36 1.67
CA ILE A 334 -0.76 17.14 1.24
C ILE A 334 -0.55 16.12 2.37
N VAL A 335 -0.33 16.59 3.60
CA VAL A 335 -0.15 15.73 4.78
C VAL A 335 -1.47 15.04 5.11
N ASP A 336 -2.57 15.82 5.12
CA ASP A 336 -3.93 15.30 5.35
C ASP A 336 -4.37 14.33 4.26
N PHE A 337 -4.04 14.63 2.99
CA PHE A 337 -4.31 13.74 1.86
C PHE A 337 -3.61 12.39 2.02
N LEU A 338 -2.30 12.41 2.24
CA LEU A 338 -1.52 11.17 2.39
C LEU A 338 -1.87 10.42 3.68
N GLY A 339 -2.25 11.15 4.74
CA GLY A 339 -2.67 10.59 6.03
C GLY A 339 -3.96 9.78 5.97
N GLN A 340 -4.78 9.97 4.94
CA GLN A 340 -6.02 9.20 4.74
C GLN A 340 -5.80 7.78 4.19
N SER A 341 -4.56 7.37 3.90
CA SER A 341 -4.31 6.03 3.36
C SER A 341 -4.76 4.94 4.33
N GLY A 342 -5.61 4.03 3.85
CA GLY A 342 -6.12 2.90 4.62
C GLY A 342 -7.24 3.23 5.62
N THR A 343 -7.90 4.38 5.48
CA THR A 343 -9.00 4.80 6.37
C THR A 343 -10.32 4.10 6.09
N SER A 344 -10.49 3.46 4.91
CA SER A 344 -11.75 2.80 4.50
C SER A 344 -12.23 1.69 5.46
N TYR A 345 -11.33 1.12 6.28
CA TYR A 345 -11.64 0.03 7.23
C TYR A 345 -11.74 0.48 8.70
N GLY A 346 -11.92 1.77 8.98
CA GLY A 346 -12.19 2.29 10.34
C GLY A 346 -10.98 2.39 11.28
N SER A 347 -9.77 2.09 10.80
CA SER A 347 -8.51 2.36 11.52
C SER A 347 -7.43 2.76 10.53
N SER A 348 -6.93 3.99 10.63
CA SER A 348 -5.80 4.45 9.81
C SER A 348 -4.54 3.65 10.18
N PRO A 349 -3.92 2.90 9.25
CA PRO A 349 -2.64 2.26 9.50
C PRO A 349 -1.54 3.30 9.76
N PHE A 350 -0.44 2.88 10.39
CA PHE A 350 0.71 3.76 10.59
C PHE A 350 1.30 4.19 9.22
N PRO A 351 1.56 5.49 8.98
CA PRO A 351 1.85 6.04 7.64
C PRO A 351 3.30 5.78 7.17
N GLN A 352 3.78 4.54 7.28
CA GLN A 352 5.14 4.16 6.95
C GLN A 352 5.47 4.40 5.47
N ALA A 353 4.56 3.99 4.56
CA ALA A 353 4.77 4.10 3.13
C ALA A 353 4.87 5.57 2.69
N GLN A 354 4.02 6.43 3.26
CA GLN A 354 3.97 7.86 2.99
C GLN A 354 5.22 8.57 3.49
N ILE A 355 5.67 8.29 4.72
CA ILE A 355 6.93 8.82 5.26
C ILE A 355 8.12 8.38 4.38
N SER A 356 8.15 7.11 3.97
CA SER A 356 9.21 6.58 3.11
C SER A 356 9.22 7.26 1.74
N TYR A 357 8.05 7.46 1.14
CA TYR A 357 7.88 8.19 -0.12
C TYR A 357 8.44 9.62 -0.01
N LEU A 358 8.00 10.38 0.99
CA LEU A 358 8.46 11.76 1.20
C LEU A 358 9.96 11.84 1.47
N ALA A 359 10.52 10.91 2.26
CA ALA A 359 11.96 10.83 2.54
C ALA A 359 12.78 10.53 1.27
N ASN A 360 12.29 9.66 0.40
CA ASN A 360 12.93 9.33 -0.87
C ASN A 360 12.90 10.54 -1.82
N ARG A 361 11.78 11.26 -1.90
CA ARG A 361 11.69 12.50 -2.68
C ARG A 361 12.64 13.57 -2.15
N CYS A 362 12.69 13.74 -0.82
CA CYS A 362 13.56 14.69 -0.14
C CYS A 362 15.06 14.34 -0.22
N SER A 363 15.41 13.11 -0.62
CA SER A 363 16.81 12.71 -0.81
C SER A 363 17.46 13.32 -2.07
N ARG A 364 16.66 13.87 -2.99
CA ARG A 364 17.14 14.53 -4.23
C ARG A 364 17.77 15.90 -3.93
N PRO A 365 18.68 16.43 -4.79
CA PRO A 365 19.30 17.74 -4.59
C PRO A 365 18.33 18.92 -4.70
N ASN A 366 17.40 18.90 -5.64
CA ASN A 366 16.47 20.00 -5.92
C ASN A 366 15.07 19.62 -5.43
N VAL A 367 14.89 19.65 -4.11
CA VAL A 367 13.60 19.34 -3.47
C VAL A 367 12.81 20.63 -3.32
N GLN A 368 11.52 20.55 -3.55
CA GLN A 368 10.61 21.67 -3.32
C GLN A 368 10.30 21.77 -1.82
N ASP A 369 10.33 22.97 -1.25
CA ASP A 369 10.24 23.18 0.20
C ASP A 369 9.02 22.52 0.85
N TYR A 370 7.88 22.51 0.17
CA TYR A 370 6.65 21.89 0.69
C TYR A 370 6.79 20.37 0.93
N LEU A 371 7.57 19.65 0.11
CA LEU A 371 7.82 18.22 0.31
C LEU A 371 8.66 17.98 1.56
N LEU A 372 9.61 18.87 1.82
CA LEU A 372 10.44 18.81 3.01
C LEU A 372 9.60 19.11 4.26
N THR A 373 8.74 20.14 4.20
CA THR A 373 7.79 20.46 5.27
C THR A 373 6.84 19.29 5.53
N ALA A 374 6.20 18.75 4.50
CA ALA A 374 5.30 17.60 4.64
C ALA A 374 6.00 16.36 5.23
N MET A 375 7.26 16.09 4.86
CA MET A 375 8.05 15.01 5.45
C MET A 375 8.29 15.23 6.95
N ILE A 376 8.61 16.46 7.35
CA ILE A 376 8.86 16.82 8.74
C ILE A 376 7.56 16.68 9.54
N ASP A 377 6.48 17.31 9.11
CA ASP A 377 5.20 17.35 9.82
C ASP A 377 4.67 15.92 10.04
N MET A 378 4.64 15.10 8.99
CA MET A 378 4.18 13.72 9.07
C MET A 378 5.07 12.85 9.98
N PHE A 379 6.40 13.06 9.95
CA PHE A 379 7.31 12.29 10.80
C PHE A 379 7.26 12.74 12.27
N GLU A 380 7.11 14.04 12.53
CA GLU A 380 6.95 14.59 13.89
C GLU A 380 5.65 14.11 14.53
N GLU A 381 4.55 14.04 13.78
CA GLU A 381 3.29 13.45 14.26
C GLU A 381 3.43 11.95 14.57
N ALA A 382 4.23 11.23 13.77
CA ALA A 382 4.50 9.81 13.96
C ALA A 382 5.47 9.52 15.12
N LEU A 383 6.34 10.47 15.49
CA LEU A 383 7.45 10.25 16.41
C LEU A 383 7.04 9.79 17.82
N PRO A 384 5.98 10.34 18.48
CA PRO A 384 5.51 9.85 19.77
C PRO A 384 5.07 8.39 19.72
N LYS A 385 4.34 8.00 18.65
CA LYS A 385 3.88 6.62 18.45
C LYS A 385 5.07 5.66 18.28
N LEU A 386 6.08 6.07 17.50
CA LEU A 386 7.32 5.29 17.29
C LEU A 386 8.18 5.16 18.54
N ARG A 387 8.20 6.18 19.40
CA ARG A 387 8.92 6.13 20.67
C ARG A 387 8.29 5.09 21.60
N ASP A 388 6.96 5.05 21.65
CA ASP A 388 6.23 4.18 22.57
C ASP A 388 6.16 2.73 22.03
N ASP A 389 6.02 2.55 20.71
CA ASP A 389 6.11 1.26 20.03
C ASP A 389 6.98 1.31 18.76
N PRO A 390 8.28 0.99 18.88
CA PRO A 390 9.19 0.90 17.74
C PRO A 390 8.83 -0.18 16.70
N TYR A 391 7.99 -1.16 17.03
CA TYR A 391 7.63 -2.25 16.13
C TYR A 391 6.56 -1.87 15.11
N LEU A 392 5.98 -0.67 15.22
CA LEU A 392 5.11 -0.08 14.20
C LEU A 392 5.81 0.07 12.84
N LEU A 393 7.15 0.18 12.84
CA LEU A 393 7.95 0.17 11.63
C LEU A 393 8.34 -1.25 11.24
N THR A 394 7.76 -1.73 10.14
CA THR A 394 8.20 -2.97 9.48
C THR A 394 9.51 -2.76 8.73
N ASP A 395 9.69 -1.58 8.10
CA ASP A 395 10.93 -1.21 7.43
C ASP A 395 11.79 -0.26 8.29
N LYS A 396 12.91 -0.79 8.80
CA LYS A 396 13.89 -0.04 9.61
C LYS A 396 14.67 1.01 8.81
N SER A 397 14.61 0.97 7.48
CA SER A 397 15.28 1.93 6.60
C SER A 397 14.58 3.30 6.60
N VAL A 398 13.30 3.36 6.99
CA VAL A 398 12.48 4.59 6.94
C VAL A 398 13.09 5.72 7.77
N VAL A 399 13.37 5.47 9.05
CA VAL A 399 14.01 6.47 9.93
C VAL A 399 15.40 6.86 9.40
N SER A 400 16.13 5.90 8.84
CA SER A 400 17.44 6.15 8.23
C SER A 400 17.33 7.12 7.05
N ASN A 401 16.33 6.95 6.19
CA ASN A 401 16.10 7.79 5.01
C ASN A 401 15.61 9.18 5.39
N VAL A 402 14.72 9.29 6.39
CA VAL A 402 14.29 10.58 6.97
C VAL A 402 15.49 11.36 7.49
N LEU A 403 16.35 10.72 8.29
CA LEU A 403 17.56 11.36 8.83
C LEU A 403 18.54 11.78 7.73
N LYS A 404 18.73 10.96 6.69
CA LYS A 404 19.58 11.30 5.53
C LYS A 404 19.04 12.55 4.80
N ALA A 405 17.72 12.61 4.58
CA ALA A 405 17.06 13.76 3.96
C ALA A 405 17.18 15.02 4.86
N ALA A 406 16.92 14.88 6.16
CA ALA A 406 17.03 15.98 7.12
C ALA A 406 18.47 16.55 7.20
N LEU A 407 19.49 15.69 7.23
CA LEU A 407 20.90 16.10 7.21
C LEU A 407 21.29 16.81 5.91
N ARG A 408 20.75 16.35 4.76
CA ARG A 408 21.00 16.97 3.45
C ARG A 408 20.46 18.40 3.41
N HIS A 409 19.27 18.62 3.94
CA HIS A 409 18.58 19.91 3.96
C HIS A 409 18.79 20.72 5.25
N GLN A 410 19.79 20.35 6.06
CA GLN A 410 20.20 21.08 7.26
C GLN A 410 19.11 21.22 8.35
N ARG A 411 18.18 20.26 8.43
CA ARG A 411 17.13 20.18 9.46
C ARG A 411 17.66 19.47 10.70
N TYR A 412 18.58 20.12 11.43
CA TYR A 412 19.29 19.49 12.55
C TYR A 412 18.40 19.24 13.77
N GLU A 413 17.37 20.06 14.00
CA GLU A 413 16.45 19.90 15.14
C GLU A 413 15.71 18.56 15.08
N LEU A 414 15.17 18.20 13.91
CA LEU A 414 14.56 16.89 13.65
C LEU A 414 15.55 15.75 13.91
N VAL A 415 16.81 15.91 13.46
CA VAL A 415 17.86 14.90 13.66
C VAL A 415 18.15 14.72 15.15
N GLU A 416 18.25 15.81 15.92
CA GLU A 416 18.47 15.74 17.36
C GLU A 416 17.33 15.03 18.09
N GLU A 417 16.07 15.36 17.75
CA GLU A 417 14.90 14.76 18.38
C GLU A 417 14.76 13.28 18.02
N THR A 418 15.00 12.93 16.77
CA THR A 418 14.98 11.54 16.30
C THR A 418 16.06 10.72 16.98
N LEU A 419 17.31 11.22 17.07
CA LEU A 419 18.39 10.53 17.77
C LEU A 419 18.08 10.34 19.26
N ARG A 420 17.45 11.33 19.91
CA ARG A 420 17.07 11.20 21.32
C ARG A 420 16.11 10.03 21.55
N ASN A 421 15.08 9.91 20.72
CA ASN A 421 14.00 8.95 20.92
C ASN A 421 14.25 7.58 20.27
N LEU A 422 14.95 7.55 19.13
CA LEU A 422 15.03 6.38 18.25
C LEU A 422 16.47 5.89 17.97
N HIS A 423 17.50 6.34 18.71
CA HIS A 423 18.88 5.88 18.46
C HIS A 423 19.06 4.35 18.47
N SER A 424 18.26 3.61 19.26
CA SER A 424 18.32 2.16 19.37
C SER A 424 17.63 1.42 18.22
N THR A 425 16.75 2.08 17.46
CA THR A 425 16.06 1.48 16.31
C THR A 425 16.87 1.60 15.03
N LEU A 426 17.81 2.56 14.99
CA LEU A 426 18.70 2.78 13.85
C LEU A 426 19.67 1.61 13.64
N PRO A 427 19.83 1.13 12.40
CA PRO A 427 20.87 0.15 12.06
C PRO A 427 22.28 0.66 12.39
N LEU A 428 23.17 -0.22 12.85
CA LEU A 428 24.56 0.16 13.15
C LEU A 428 25.29 0.76 11.92
N GLU A 429 25.00 0.23 10.73
CA GLU A 429 25.53 0.75 9.45
C GLU A 429 25.15 2.21 9.17
N TRP A 430 24.05 2.69 9.75
CA TRP A 430 23.69 4.10 9.63
C TRP A 430 24.72 5.01 10.32
N TYR A 431 25.33 4.56 11.42
CA TYR A 431 26.39 5.31 12.11
C TYR A 431 27.71 5.30 11.33
N SER A 432 28.02 4.20 10.62
CA SER A 432 29.11 4.16 9.63
C SER A 432 28.88 5.17 8.51
N TRP A 433 27.65 5.22 7.98
CA TRP A 433 27.26 6.21 6.97
C TRP A 433 27.35 7.64 7.51
N LEU A 434 26.89 7.88 8.75
CA LEU A 434 26.96 9.19 9.39
C LEU A 434 28.40 9.66 9.54
N ARG A 435 29.32 8.75 9.92
CA ARG A 435 30.75 9.03 9.93
C ARG A 435 31.21 9.50 8.56
N GLN A 436 30.93 8.76 7.49
CA GLN A 436 31.34 9.12 6.13
C GLN A 436 30.76 10.47 5.70
N TRP A 437 29.51 10.76 6.09
CA TRP A 437 28.87 12.05 5.83
C TRP A 437 29.56 13.21 6.56
N MET A 438 30.03 12.99 7.80
CA MET A 438 30.80 13.99 8.56
C MET A 438 32.21 14.18 7.99
N MET A 439 32.90 13.07 7.70
CA MET A 439 34.30 12.98 7.26
C MET A 439 34.46 13.11 5.74
N LYS A 440 33.84 14.13 5.14
CA LYS A 440 34.11 14.42 3.72
C LYS A 440 35.59 14.76 3.54
N GLY A 441 36.14 14.52 2.35
CA GLY A 441 37.54 14.81 1.98
C GLY A 441 37.90 16.30 1.95
N ASP A 442 37.31 17.12 2.81
CA ASP A 442 37.54 18.54 2.97
C ASP A 442 38.29 18.85 4.27
N ARG A 443 38.52 20.15 4.54
CA ARG A 443 39.32 20.61 5.69
C ARG A 443 38.72 20.14 7.02
N GLU A 444 39.59 19.79 7.97
CA GLU A 444 39.22 19.32 9.32
C GLU A 444 38.24 20.27 10.03
N ASP A 445 38.40 21.59 9.88
CA ASP A 445 37.48 22.59 10.44
C ASP A 445 36.02 22.37 10.03
N LYS A 446 35.78 21.98 8.77
CA LYS A 446 34.42 21.72 8.26
C LYS A 446 33.84 20.44 8.86
N THR A 447 34.66 19.42 9.07
CA THR A 447 34.28 18.20 9.79
C THR A 447 33.86 18.51 11.22
N ILE A 448 34.64 19.33 11.93
CA ILE A 448 34.33 19.77 13.29
C ILE A 448 33.04 20.59 13.32
N GLN A 449 32.81 21.47 12.34
CA GLN A 449 31.55 22.23 12.23
C GLN A 449 30.33 21.31 12.04
N ARG A 450 30.41 20.30 11.17
CA ARG A 450 29.34 19.30 10.99
C ARG A 450 29.08 18.52 12.26
N PHE A 451 30.14 18.09 12.93
CA PHE A 451 30.03 17.38 14.20
C PHE A 451 29.37 18.24 15.28
N ASN A 452 29.76 19.50 15.43
CA ASN A 452 29.19 20.40 16.43
C ASN A 452 27.67 20.60 16.26
N LYS A 453 27.17 20.59 15.02
CA LYS A 453 25.73 20.64 14.71
C LYS A 453 24.96 19.38 15.16
N LEU A 454 25.64 18.23 15.30
CA LEU A 454 25.03 16.94 15.69
C LEU A 454 25.35 16.53 17.13
N LYS A 455 26.37 17.16 17.71
CA LYS A 455 26.95 16.79 19.01
C LYS A 455 25.91 16.73 20.12
N LYS A 456 24.95 17.65 20.13
CA LYS A 456 23.88 17.69 21.14
C LYS A 456 22.97 16.47 21.01
N GLY A 457 22.44 16.21 19.81
CA GLY A 457 21.63 15.01 19.54
C GLY A 457 22.35 13.69 19.86
N LEU A 458 23.60 13.56 19.41
CA LEU A 458 24.43 12.38 19.71
C LEU A 458 24.69 12.21 21.21
N THR A 459 24.95 13.31 21.92
CA THR A 459 25.16 13.27 23.38
C THR A 459 23.88 12.80 24.10
N LEU A 460 22.72 13.31 23.69
CA LEU A 460 21.43 12.90 24.26
C LEU A 460 21.13 11.43 23.98
N ALA A 461 21.40 10.95 22.75
CA ALA A 461 21.30 9.54 22.39
C ALA A 461 22.18 8.66 23.28
N MET A 462 23.45 9.04 23.49
CA MET A 462 24.37 8.27 24.34
C MET A 462 23.98 8.29 25.83
N LEU A 463 23.34 9.36 26.31
CA LEU A 463 22.87 9.48 27.70
C LEU A 463 21.49 8.87 27.96
N SER A 464 20.73 8.56 26.91
CA SER A 464 19.39 7.96 27.01
C SER A 464 19.39 6.59 27.72
N SER A 465 18.21 6.10 28.10
CA SER A 465 18.07 4.74 28.65
C SER A 465 18.36 3.69 27.58
N GLY A 466 19.44 2.92 27.75
CA GLY A 466 19.84 1.87 26.81
C GLY A 466 20.99 1.02 27.35
N GLY A 467 21.14 -0.20 26.84
CA GLY A 467 22.20 -1.12 27.24
C GLY A 467 23.59 -0.60 26.91
N LEU A 468 24.55 -0.82 27.82
CA LEU A 468 25.92 -0.31 27.70
C LEU A 468 26.61 -0.83 26.43
N THR A 469 26.50 -2.13 26.16
CA THR A 469 27.03 -2.76 24.94
C THR A 469 26.46 -2.14 23.67
N SER A 470 25.15 -1.87 23.61
CA SER A 470 24.53 -1.26 22.42
C SER A 470 25.07 0.15 22.17
N LYS A 471 25.21 0.96 23.22
CA LYS A 471 25.80 2.31 23.12
C LYS A 471 27.26 2.26 22.69
N PHE A 472 28.03 1.32 23.22
CA PHE A 472 29.41 1.14 22.82
C PHE A 472 29.53 0.72 21.36
N LYS A 473 28.67 -0.18 20.87
CA LYS A 473 28.60 -0.52 19.44
C LYS A 473 28.31 0.70 18.57
N ILE A 474 27.43 1.60 18.97
CA ILE A 474 27.20 2.85 18.23
C ILE A 474 28.50 3.67 18.12
N ILE A 475 29.26 3.78 19.22
CA ILE A 475 30.56 4.47 19.23
C ILE A 475 31.55 3.80 18.28
N THR A 476 31.67 2.47 18.29
CA THR A 476 32.64 1.77 17.43
C THR A 476 32.35 1.93 15.94
N TYR A 477 31.10 2.15 15.54
CA TYR A 477 30.73 2.41 14.14
C TYR A 477 30.90 3.90 13.78
N LEU A 478 30.59 4.81 14.70
CA LEU A 478 30.71 6.25 14.47
C LEU A 478 32.18 6.74 14.52
N VAL A 479 32.94 6.21 15.46
CA VAL A 479 34.32 6.55 15.77
C VAL A 479 35.12 5.25 15.94
N PRO A 480 35.39 4.51 14.85
CA PRO A 480 36.20 3.30 14.92
C PRO A 480 37.63 3.62 15.37
N LEU A 481 38.28 2.64 16.00
CA LEU A 481 39.69 2.73 16.36
C LEU A 481 40.55 2.83 15.08
N PRO A 482 41.75 3.43 15.14
CA PRO A 482 42.61 3.60 13.96
C PRO A 482 42.89 2.30 13.19
N LYS A 483 43.02 1.18 13.90
CA LYS A 483 43.24 -0.15 13.33
C LYS A 483 42.02 -0.75 12.62
N ASP A 484 40.82 -0.27 12.96
CA ASP A 484 39.54 -0.78 12.46
C ASP A 484 38.98 0.13 11.34
N LEU A 485 39.72 1.19 10.96
CA LEU A 485 39.35 2.06 9.86
C LEU A 485 39.48 1.34 8.51
N PRO A 486 38.51 1.52 7.59
CA PRO A 486 38.65 1.05 6.22
C PRO A 486 39.89 1.64 5.53
N PRO A 487 40.54 0.91 4.59
CA PRO A 487 41.65 1.44 3.81
C PRO A 487 41.27 2.75 3.12
N GLY A 488 42.08 3.80 3.32
CA GLY A 488 41.85 5.13 2.74
C GLY A 488 40.84 6.01 3.50
N ALA A 489 40.28 5.55 4.63
CA ALA A 489 39.42 6.40 5.46
C ALA A 489 40.23 7.46 6.21
N LEU A 490 39.68 8.67 6.34
CA LEU A 490 40.29 9.75 7.11
C LEU A 490 40.32 9.40 8.62
N PRO A 491 41.40 9.78 9.33
CA PRO A 491 41.49 9.60 10.78
C PRO A 491 40.43 10.47 11.49
N THR A 492 40.04 10.08 12.70
CA THR A 492 39.08 10.86 13.50
C THR A 492 39.78 12.09 14.11
N PRO A 493 39.25 13.31 13.90
CA PRO A 493 39.74 14.54 14.53
C PRO A 493 39.77 14.49 16.07
N GLY A 494 40.76 15.15 16.67
CA GLY A 494 40.96 15.20 18.13
C GLY A 494 39.71 15.57 18.93
N PRO A 495 38.98 16.66 18.59
CA PRO A 495 37.79 17.08 19.34
C PRO A 495 36.65 16.04 19.37
N ILE A 496 36.56 15.20 18.33
CA ILE A 496 35.57 14.13 18.26
C ILE A 496 36.03 12.96 19.14
N THR A 497 37.32 12.62 19.10
CA THR A 497 37.93 11.62 19.99
C THR A 497 37.78 12.00 21.46
N GLU A 498 38.03 13.26 21.84
CA GLU A 498 37.82 13.77 23.20
C GLU A 498 36.35 13.70 23.64
N TRP A 499 35.41 13.99 22.73
CA TRP A 499 33.99 13.79 23.02
C TRP A 499 33.67 12.33 23.27
N THR A 500 34.17 11.41 22.44
CA THR A 500 34.00 9.97 22.62
C THR A 500 34.53 9.51 23.97
N GLN A 501 35.77 9.86 24.31
CA GLN A 501 36.39 9.53 25.59
C GLN A 501 35.57 10.05 26.79
N ARG A 502 35.04 11.28 26.71
CA ARG A 502 34.14 11.81 27.74
C ARG A 502 32.86 11.00 27.86
N MET A 503 32.28 10.55 26.76
CA MET A 503 31.08 9.73 26.78
C MET A 503 31.34 8.35 27.40
N LEU A 504 32.46 7.71 27.06
CA LEU A 504 32.87 6.44 27.65
C LEU A 504 33.07 6.56 29.17
N ARG A 505 33.72 7.63 29.66
CA ARG A 505 33.82 7.90 31.11
C ARG A 505 32.43 8.11 31.73
N LYS A 506 31.53 8.85 31.07
CA LYS A 506 30.15 9.05 31.58
C LYS A 506 29.34 7.77 31.67
N PHE A 507 29.56 6.80 30.78
CA PHE A 507 28.90 5.50 30.88
C PHE A 507 29.25 4.73 32.16
N LEU A 508 30.47 4.95 32.68
CA LEU A 508 30.99 4.30 33.89
C LEU A 508 30.94 5.19 35.14
N GLY A 509 30.61 6.47 34.99
CA GLY A 509 30.50 7.44 36.07
C GLY A 509 29.53 7.00 37.18
N GLY A 510 29.80 7.37 38.43
CA GLY A 510 28.96 7.01 39.58
C GLY A 510 28.99 5.52 39.97
N GLY A 511 29.89 4.72 39.40
CA GLY A 511 29.95 3.26 39.61
C GLY A 511 29.21 2.45 38.55
N GLY A 512 28.98 3.01 37.36
CA GLY A 512 28.46 2.33 36.17
C GLY A 512 26.96 2.00 36.22
N PRO A 513 26.43 1.39 35.15
CA PRO A 513 24.99 1.08 35.04
C PRO A 513 24.56 0.13 36.17
N ARG A 514 23.34 0.36 36.70
CA ARG A 514 22.78 -0.41 37.83
C ARG A 514 22.62 -1.90 37.50
N GLN A 515 22.23 -2.19 36.26
CA GLN A 515 22.14 -3.53 35.72
C GLN A 515 23.24 -3.72 34.68
N VAL A 516 23.91 -4.87 34.73
CA VAL A 516 24.96 -5.25 33.79
C VAL A 516 24.66 -6.64 33.24
N THR A 517 24.93 -6.82 31.95
CA THR A 517 24.85 -8.09 31.25
C THR A 517 26.23 -8.73 31.12
N LYS A 518 26.29 -10.00 30.70
CA LYS A 518 27.56 -10.67 30.38
C LYS A 518 28.34 -9.89 29.30
N ASP A 519 27.65 -9.43 28.26
CA ASP A 519 28.26 -8.77 27.10
C ASP A 519 28.83 -7.39 27.45
N ASP A 520 28.23 -6.72 28.45
CA ASP A 520 28.78 -5.46 28.98
C ASP A 520 30.19 -5.66 29.53
N GLY A 521 30.52 -6.87 30.01
CA GLY A 521 31.85 -7.18 30.51
C GLY A 521 32.96 -7.09 29.46
N SER A 522 32.68 -7.48 28.20
CA SER A 522 33.63 -7.26 27.10
C SER A 522 33.71 -5.79 26.74
N SER A 523 32.55 -5.15 26.58
CA SER A 523 32.44 -3.76 26.12
C SER A 523 33.24 -2.80 27.00
N ILE A 524 33.17 -2.92 28.34
CA ILE A 524 33.89 -1.99 29.22
C ILE A 524 35.41 -2.13 29.18
N VAL A 525 35.93 -3.32 28.88
CA VAL A 525 37.37 -3.52 28.73
C VAL A 525 37.81 -2.94 27.38
N ASP A 526 37.05 -3.18 26.32
CA ASP A 526 37.35 -2.66 24.98
C ASP A 526 37.27 -1.12 24.91
N MET A 527 36.49 -0.48 25.79
CA MET A 527 36.49 0.98 25.94
C MET A 527 37.86 1.55 26.28
N ALA A 528 38.72 0.80 26.96
CA ALA A 528 40.07 1.25 27.34
C ALA A 528 40.95 1.54 26.12
N LEU A 529 40.68 0.90 24.99
CA LEU A 529 41.44 1.07 23.74
C LEU A 529 41.29 2.47 23.11
N TYR A 530 40.35 3.28 23.61
CA TYR A 530 40.16 4.67 23.17
C TYR A 530 41.03 5.68 23.94
N PHE A 531 41.78 5.24 24.94
CA PHE A 531 42.59 6.11 25.80
C PHE A 531 44.09 5.88 25.55
N GLU A 532 44.89 6.94 25.74
CA GLU A 532 46.35 6.85 25.62
C GLU A 532 46.96 5.91 26.66
N ASP A 533 46.40 5.90 27.87
CA ASP A 533 46.71 4.92 28.92
C ASP A 533 45.48 4.04 29.21
N PRO A 534 45.37 2.89 28.52
CA PRO A 534 44.29 1.94 28.75
C PRO A 534 44.28 1.36 30.17
N ILE A 535 45.44 1.14 30.79
CA ILE A 535 45.55 0.52 32.12
C ILE A 535 45.03 1.49 33.19
N LEU A 536 45.38 2.77 33.09
CA LEU A 536 44.87 3.79 33.98
C LEU A 536 43.35 3.91 33.88
N PHE A 537 42.79 3.93 32.66
CA PHE A 537 41.33 3.95 32.46
C PHE A 537 40.65 2.73 33.09
N LEU A 538 41.20 1.52 32.89
CA LEU A 538 40.64 0.30 33.48
C LEU A 538 40.66 0.37 35.01
N THR A 539 41.79 0.81 35.58
CA THR A 539 41.96 0.97 37.04
C THR A 539 40.96 1.99 37.61
N GLU A 540 40.84 3.17 37.02
CA GLU A 540 40.00 4.24 37.54
C GLU A 540 38.51 4.04 37.30
N SER A 541 38.14 3.45 36.16
CA SER A 541 36.74 3.44 35.68
C SER A 541 36.11 2.06 35.68
N VAL A 542 36.87 1.00 35.37
CA VAL A 542 36.32 -0.37 35.24
C VAL A 542 36.37 -1.12 36.57
N VAL A 543 37.46 -1.03 37.33
CA VAL A 543 37.59 -1.70 38.64
C VAL A 543 36.47 -1.30 39.62
N PRO A 544 36.10 -0.02 39.78
CA PRO A 544 35.01 0.35 40.69
C PRO A 544 33.64 -0.22 40.27
N VAL A 545 33.39 -0.36 38.97
CA VAL A 545 32.17 -0.97 38.43
C VAL A 545 32.18 -2.48 38.70
N PHE A 546 33.33 -3.11 38.50
CA PHE A 546 33.55 -4.53 38.76
C PHE A 546 33.33 -4.89 40.24
N GLU A 547 33.84 -4.08 41.16
CA GLU A 547 33.69 -4.27 42.61
C GLU A 547 32.25 -4.08 43.08
N LYS A 548 31.54 -3.08 42.56
CA LYS A 548 30.14 -2.78 42.94
C LYS A 548 29.11 -3.77 42.38
N ARG A 549 29.53 -4.82 41.67
CA ARG A 549 28.62 -5.79 41.00
C ARG A 549 28.90 -7.25 41.40
N PRO A 550 28.99 -7.60 42.70
CA PRO A 550 29.27 -8.97 43.14
C PRO A 550 28.13 -9.96 42.78
N LEU A 551 26.92 -9.46 42.60
CA LEU A 551 25.73 -10.24 42.21
C LEU A 551 25.64 -10.51 40.70
N ALA A 552 26.62 -10.06 39.90
CA ALA A 552 26.67 -10.28 38.46
C ALA A 552 27.92 -11.10 38.05
N PRO A 553 28.03 -12.38 38.45
CA PRO A 553 29.23 -13.17 38.21
C PRO A 553 29.58 -13.32 36.73
N GLY A 554 28.58 -13.52 35.85
CA GLY A 554 28.81 -13.66 34.40
C GLY A 554 29.46 -12.42 33.78
N PHE A 555 29.09 -11.22 34.24
CA PHE A 555 29.74 -9.97 33.86
C PHE A 555 31.19 -9.94 34.33
N ARG A 556 31.45 -10.23 35.62
CA ARG A 556 32.81 -10.21 36.20
C ARG A 556 33.75 -11.20 35.54
N PHE A 557 33.31 -12.44 35.31
CA PHE A 557 34.09 -13.42 34.58
C PHE A 557 34.39 -12.96 33.15
N ARG A 558 33.42 -12.33 32.46
CA ARG A 558 33.64 -11.84 31.10
C ARG A 558 34.62 -10.66 31.06
N VAL A 559 34.62 -9.78 32.06
CA VAL A 559 35.62 -8.71 32.22
C VAL A 559 37.04 -9.28 32.32
N LEU A 560 37.24 -10.25 33.23
CA LEU A 560 38.57 -10.88 33.40
C LEU A 560 39.01 -11.61 32.13
N LEU A 561 38.10 -12.34 31.48
CA LEU A 561 38.36 -13.04 30.23
C LEU A 561 38.77 -12.06 29.13
N GLN A 562 38.02 -10.97 28.93
CA GLN A 562 38.34 -9.95 27.93
C GLN A 562 39.66 -9.24 28.22
N LEU A 563 39.96 -8.98 29.50
CA LEU A 563 41.23 -8.38 29.93
C LEU A 563 42.41 -9.30 29.55
N MET A 564 42.30 -10.59 29.84
CA MET A 564 43.31 -11.59 29.47
C MET A 564 43.46 -11.71 27.95
N GLU A 565 42.36 -11.76 27.20
CA GLU A 565 42.40 -11.78 25.73
C GLU A 565 43.11 -10.54 25.17
N SER A 566 42.85 -9.36 25.74
CA SER A 566 43.46 -8.09 25.33
C SER A 566 44.96 -8.05 25.60
N ILE A 567 45.41 -8.62 26.73
CA ILE A 567 46.82 -8.81 27.06
C ILE A 567 47.48 -9.78 26.07
N ASN A 568 46.85 -10.92 25.79
CA ASN A 568 47.38 -11.93 24.87
C ASN A 568 47.51 -11.41 23.43
N LYS A 569 46.56 -10.58 22.99
CA LYS A 569 46.60 -9.87 21.71
C LYS A 569 47.58 -8.69 21.68
N ARG A 570 48.31 -8.43 22.77
CA ARG A 570 49.23 -7.29 22.95
C ARG A 570 48.57 -5.93 22.72
N LEU A 571 47.26 -5.83 22.99
CA LEU A 571 46.53 -4.56 22.96
C LEU A 571 46.73 -3.75 24.26
N LEU A 572 47.21 -4.40 25.31
CA LEU A 572 47.51 -3.81 26.62
C LEU A 572 48.95 -4.15 27.02
N SER A 573 49.53 -3.32 27.90
CA SER A 573 50.81 -3.57 28.55
C SER A 573 50.82 -4.95 29.22
N THR A 574 51.81 -5.79 28.88
CA THR A 574 51.82 -7.18 29.36
C THR A 574 52.06 -7.25 30.86
N SER A 575 52.99 -6.49 31.41
CA SER A 575 53.32 -6.50 32.84
C SER A 575 52.21 -5.87 33.68
N GLU A 576 51.81 -4.65 33.34
CA GLU A 576 50.80 -3.90 34.09
C GLU A 576 49.41 -4.52 33.94
N GLY A 577 49.06 -4.99 32.74
CA GLY A 577 47.83 -5.72 32.49
C GLY A 577 47.74 -7.03 33.28
N GLN A 578 48.84 -7.80 33.37
CA GLN A 578 48.87 -9.01 34.21
C GLN A 578 48.70 -8.68 35.69
N ASN A 579 49.31 -7.59 36.17
CA ASN A 579 49.15 -7.16 37.56
C ASN A 579 47.72 -6.70 37.86
N LEU A 580 47.10 -5.95 36.95
CA LEU A 580 45.70 -5.56 37.05
C LEU A 580 44.77 -6.79 37.05
N TYR A 581 45.00 -7.74 36.13
CA TYR A 581 44.26 -8.99 36.08
C TYR A 581 44.37 -9.77 37.40
N ARG A 582 45.58 -9.93 37.95
CA ARG A 582 45.78 -10.60 39.25
C ARG A 582 44.99 -9.90 40.35
N THR A 583 45.04 -8.58 40.40
CA THR A 583 44.31 -7.77 41.39
C THR A 583 42.80 -7.98 41.28
N MET A 584 42.23 -7.85 40.07
CA MET A 584 40.80 -8.05 39.84
C MET A 584 40.36 -9.50 40.06
N ALA A 585 41.21 -10.48 39.74
CA ALA A 585 40.94 -11.89 39.99
C ALA A 585 40.90 -12.19 41.49
N LEU A 586 41.85 -11.66 42.27
CA LEU A 586 41.83 -11.76 43.74
C LEU A 586 40.58 -11.09 44.33
N LEU A 587 40.19 -9.92 43.82
CA LEU A 587 38.94 -9.26 44.21
C LEU A 587 37.71 -10.13 43.90
N LEU A 588 37.68 -10.80 42.74
CA LEU A 588 36.63 -11.75 42.41
C LEU A 588 36.61 -12.92 43.40
N ILE A 589 37.76 -13.55 43.64
CA ILE A 589 37.89 -14.68 44.55
C ILE A 589 37.43 -14.31 45.97
N ALA A 590 37.80 -13.14 46.45
CA ALA A 590 37.48 -12.69 47.81
C ALA A 590 36.00 -12.32 47.99
N SER A 591 35.31 -11.87 46.94
CA SER A 591 33.95 -11.30 47.06
C SER A 591 32.86 -12.12 46.39
N GLN A 592 33.21 -13.10 45.55
CA GLN A 592 32.23 -13.93 44.85
C GLN A 592 31.86 -15.15 45.71
N ALA A 593 30.56 -15.30 46.00
CA ALA A 593 30.04 -16.52 46.63
C ALA A 593 29.99 -17.67 45.62
N PHE A 594 31.10 -18.42 45.47
CA PHE A 594 31.21 -19.49 44.46
C PHE A 594 30.26 -20.66 44.72
N ASP A 595 29.90 -20.91 45.96
CA ASP A 595 28.88 -21.85 46.40
C ASP A 595 27.48 -21.54 45.82
N THR A 596 27.23 -20.27 45.52
CA THR A 596 25.97 -19.81 44.89
C THR A 596 26.00 -19.85 43.35
N LEU A 597 27.16 -20.09 42.74
CA LEU A 597 27.31 -20.22 41.28
C LEU A 597 26.77 -21.58 40.84
N ARG A 598 25.47 -21.65 40.60
CA ARG A 598 24.84 -22.84 40.02
C ARG A 598 25.16 -22.93 38.52
N ASP A 599 25.27 -24.17 38.04
CA ASP A 599 25.42 -24.49 36.62
C ASP A 599 24.38 -23.72 35.79
N ALA A 600 24.81 -23.02 34.73
CA ALA A 600 23.91 -22.25 33.86
C ALA A 600 22.78 -23.12 33.30
N THR A 601 22.99 -24.42 33.16
CA THR A 601 21.98 -25.41 32.76
C THR A 601 20.96 -25.69 33.86
N LEU A 602 21.39 -25.69 35.13
CA LEU A 602 20.52 -25.76 36.31
C LEU A 602 19.81 -24.43 36.57
N ILE A 603 20.44 -23.29 36.31
CA ILE A 603 19.81 -21.97 36.36
C ILE A 603 18.83 -21.80 35.21
N LEU A 604 19.10 -22.28 34.00
CA LEU A 604 18.11 -22.29 32.92
C LEU A 604 16.98 -23.28 33.22
N LYS A 605 17.24 -24.43 33.87
CA LYS A 605 16.21 -25.34 34.42
C LYS A 605 15.44 -24.74 35.60
N GLU A 606 16.07 -23.98 36.48
CA GLU A 606 15.46 -23.34 37.65
C GLU A 606 14.82 -22.00 37.30
N GLN A 607 15.29 -21.29 36.28
CA GLN A 607 14.68 -20.10 35.69
C GLN A 607 13.62 -20.47 34.66
N SER A 608 13.63 -21.66 34.06
CA SER A 608 12.43 -22.21 33.39
C SER A 608 11.42 -22.76 34.41
N LYS A 609 11.85 -23.12 35.63
CA LYS A 609 10.95 -23.39 36.77
C LYS A 609 10.48 -22.13 37.52
N LYS A 610 11.29 -21.05 37.60
CA LYS A 610 11.00 -19.77 38.29
C LYS A 610 10.44 -18.71 37.35
N LYS A 611 10.83 -18.69 36.07
CA LYS A 611 9.94 -18.38 34.95
C LYS A 611 9.22 -19.67 34.57
N ALA A 612 8.50 -20.26 35.53
CA ALA A 612 7.15 -20.63 35.15
C ALA A 612 6.57 -19.32 34.62
N ARG A 613 6.55 -19.20 33.28
CA ARG A 613 5.62 -18.31 32.61
C ARG A 613 4.33 -18.44 33.41
N THR A 614 3.73 -17.32 33.81
CA THR A 614 2.27 -17.30 33.92
C THR A 614 1.79 -18.14 32.75
N PRO A 615 1.12 -19.28 32.98
CA PRO A 615 0.89 -20.25 31.93
C PRO A 615 0.42 -19.49 30.69
N TRP A 616 0.91 -19.85 29.49
CA TRP A 616 0.43 -19.19 28.25
C TRP A 616 -1.09 -19.35 28.07
N ILE A 617 -1.67 -20.16 28.93
CA ILE A 617 -3.06 -20.16 29.33
C ILE A 617 -3.12 -19.47 30.71
N THR A 618 -3.21 -18.14 30.76
CA THR A 618 -3.86 -17.56 31.93
C THR A 618 -5.26 -18.16 31.93
N THR A 619 -5.77 -18.51 33.10
CA THR A 619 -7.16 -18.96 33.29
C THR A 619 -8.18 -17.86 32.97
N ASP A 620 -7.83 -16.88 32.14
CA ASP A 620 -8.71 -15.77 31.74
C ASP A 620 -9.64 -16.14 30.59
N ARG A 621 -9.52 -17.35 30.02
CA ARG A 621 -10.55 -17.94 29.15
C ARG A 621 -10.77 -19.41 29.49
N PRO A 622 -11.41 -19.73 30.62
CA PRO A 622 -11.92 -21.08 30.85
C PRO A 622 -12.90 -21.45 29.73
N GLU A 623 -13.10 -22.75 29.51
CA GLU A 623 -14.21 -23.28 28.70
C GLU A 623 -15.49 -22.45 29.04
N PRO A 624 -16.13 -21.79 28.06
CA PRO A 624 -17.27 -20.92 28.33
C PRO A 624 -18.33 -21.66 29.16
N ALA A 625 -18.66 -21.14 30.35
CA ALA A 625 -19.62 -21.78 31.24
C ALA A 625 -21.02 -21.86 30.59
N LYS A 626 -21.73 -22.98 30.81
CA LYS A 626 -23.10 -23.17 30.30
C LYS A 626 -24.03 -22.07 30.84
N PRO A 627 -24.83 -21.41 29.98
CA PRO A 627 -25.56 -20.19 30.37
C PRO A 627 -26.68 -20.42 31.39
N ALA A 628 -26.88 -19.43 32.27
CA ALA A 628 -27.95 -19.40 33.26
C ALA A 628 -29.24 -18.67 32.79
N ASN A 629 -29.21 -17.83 31.74
CA ASN A 629 -30.42 -17.12 31.24
C ASN A 629 -30.30 -16.60 29.77
N TRP A 630 -31.37 -15.99 29.26
CA TRP A 630 -31.57 -15.49 27.87
C TRP A 630 -31.43 -13.96 27.72
N SER A 631 -30.68 -13.30 28.60
CA SER A 631 -30.45 -11.84 28.49
C SER A 631 -29.37 -11.50 27.44
N VAL A 632 -29.58 -10.44 26.65
CA VAL A 632 -28.69 -9.98 25.56
C VAL A 632 -28.51 -8.46 25.68
N PRO A 633 -27.34 -7.87 25.34
CA PRO A 633 -27.14 -6.42 25.32
C PRO A 633 -28.21 -5.67 24.49
N GLY A 634 -28.58 -4.48 24.95
CA GLY A 634 -29.57 -3.61 24.29
C GLY A 634 -29.03 -2.88 23.06
N LEU A 635 -29.92 -2.13 22.39
CA LEU A 635 -29.57 -1.31 21.23
C LEU A 635 -29.01 0.05 21.67
N SER A 636 -28.10 0.63 20.88
CA SER A 636 -27.41 1.90 21.18
C SER A 636 -28.28 3.15 21.00
N CYS A 637 -29.43 3.02 20.34
CA CYS A 637 -30.36 4.10 20.05
C CYS A 637 -31.32 4.37 21.23
N ASN A 638 -31.48 5.63 21.61
CA ASN A 638 -32.33 6.05 22.72
C ASN A 638 -33.78 6.40 22.35
N CYS A 639 -34.25 6.07 21.13
CA CYS A 639 -35.63 6.34 20.74
C CYS A 639 -36.63 5.43 21.49
N GLY A 640 -37.89 5.86 21.60
CA GLY A 640 -38.91 5.14 22.37
C GLY A 640 -39.18 3.70 21.90
N ASP A 641 -38.94 3.41 20.62
CA ASP A 641 -39.08 2.05 20.08
C ASP A 641 -37.86 1.16 20.37
N CYS A 642 -36.64 1.71 20.27
CA CYS A 642 -35.42 0.99 20.64
C CYS A 642 -35.34 0.71 22.14
N GLN A 643 -35.90 1.57 22.99
CA GLN A 643 -36.02 1.31 24.43
C GLN A 643 -36.95 0.12 24.73
N ARG A 644 -38.07 0.00 24.01
CA ARG A 644 -38.99 -1.15 24.15
C ARG A 644 -38.36 -2.46 23.71
N VAL A 645 -37.60 -2.43 22.62
CA VAL A 645 -36.84 -3.60 22.15
C VAL A 645 -35.70 -3.94 23.11
N THR A 646 -34.99 -2.93 23.62
CA THR A 646 -33.91 -3.11 24.61
C THR A 646 -34.43 -3.73 25.92
N ALA A 647 -35.60 -3.31 26.40
CA ALA A 647 -36.24 -3.92 27.57
C ALA A 647 -36.57 -5.40 27.36
N PHE A 648 -37.02 -5.79 26.16
CA PHE A 648 -37.22 -7.19 25.78
C PHE A 648 -35.89 -7.96 25.69
N LEU A 649 -34.85 -7.36 25.10
CA LEU A 649 -33.52 -7.98 24.98
C LEU A 649 -32.89 -8.27 26.36
N ALA A 650 -33.10 -7.38 27.32
CA ALA A 650 -32.65 -7.55 28.70
C ALA A 650 -33.43 -8.64 29.49
N HIS A 651 -34.59 -9.11 29.00
CA HIS A 651 -35.42 -10.06 29.74
C HIS A 651 -34.77 -11.46 29.81
N PRO A 652 -34.62 -12.08 31.01
CA PRO A 652 -33.82 -13.28 31.21
C PRO A 652 -34.46 -14.59 30.71
N THR A 653 -35.76 -14.60 30.43
CA THR A 653 -36.49 -15.83 30.05
C THR A 653 -37.27 -15.71 28.74
N GLN A 654 -37.42 -14.51 28.18
CA GLN A 654 -38.26 -14.29 27.01
C GLN A 654 -37.39 -14.38 25.74
N MET A 655 -37.70 -15.35 24.89
CA MET A 655 -36.92 -15.67 23.68
C MET A 655 -37.36 -14.90 22.45
N SER A 656 -38.65 -14.59 22.33
CA SER A 656 -39.21 -13.82 21.21
C SER A 656 -40.12 -12.68 21.68
N GLY A 657 -40.04 -11.55 20.98
CA GLY A 657 -40.79 -10.34 21.24
C GLY A 657 -41.50 -9.88 19.97
N LYS A 658 -42.80 -9.60 20.07
CA LYS A 658 -43.62 -9.15 18.94
C LYS A 658 -43.97 -7.67 19.11
N PHE A 659 -43.66 -6.87 18.08
CA PHE A 659 -43.81 -5.43 18.11
C PHE A 659 -44.57 -4.93 16.86
N PRO A 660 -45.90 -4.73 16.94
CA PRO A 660 -46.68 -4.16 15.85
C PRO A 660 -46.31 -2.69 15.63
N MET A 661 -45.80 -2.34 14.45
CA MET A 661 -45.42 -0.97 14.11
C MET A 661 -45.36 -0.77 12.59
N ASN A 662 -45.42 0.47 12.10
CA ASN A 662 -45.47 0.79 10.66
C ASN A 662 -44.11 0.64 9.94
N LYS A 663 -44.09 0.70 8.59
CA LYS A 663 -42.92 0.40 7.74
C LYS A 663 -41.67 1.19 8.14
N GLY A 664 -41.78 2.51 8.31
CA GLY A 664 -40.64 3.36 8.68
C GLY A 664 -40.04 3.04 10.05
N ARG A 665 -40.89 2.73 11.04
CA ARG A 665 -40.42 2.35 12.39
C ARG A 665 -39.81 0.95 12.42
N ARG A 666 -40.31 0.00 11.61
CA ARG A 666 -39.68 -1.33 11.46
C ARG A 666 -38.32 -1.24 10.79
N HIS A 667 -38.18 -0.43 9.73
CA HIS A 667 -36.91 -0.24 9.02
C HIS A 667 -35.82 0.33 9.94
N HIS A 668 -36.17 1.31 10.78
CA HIS A 668 -35.25 1.83 11.81
C HIS A 668 -34.69 0.73 12.74
N ILE A 669 -35.52 -0.24 13.14
CA ILE A 669 -35.12 -1.32 14.05
C ILE A 669 -34.46 -2.48 13.30
N HIS A 670 -34.68 -2.64 11.99
CA HIS A 670 -33.93 -3.61 11.18
C HIS A 670 -32.47 -3.21 11.02
N ASN A 671 -32.16 -1.92 10.82
CA ASN A 671 -30.78 -1.49 10.52
C ASN A 671 -29.87 -1.34 11.77
N ARG A 672 -30.38 -1.61 12.98
CA ARG A 672 -29.67 -1.31 14.24
C ARG A 672 -29.02 -2.53 14.92
N PRO A 673 -29.70 -3.69 15.05
CA PRO A 673 -29.13 -4.89 15.66
C PRO A 673 -27.86 -5.39 14.95
N ASP A 674 -27.79 -5.27 13.62
CA ASP A 674 -26.62 -5.66 12.82
C ASP A 674 -25.44 -4.71 13.05
N GLY A 675 -25.68 -3.39 13.07
CA GLY A 675 -24.64 -2.39 13.39
C GLY A 675 -24.12 -2.49 14.84
N ASP A 676 -24.99 -2.81 15.79
CA ASP A 676 -24.64 -2.96 17.21
C ASP A 676 -24.13 -4.38 17.57
N HIS A 677 -24.02 -5.30 16.60
CA HIS A 677 -23.58 -6.69 16.77
C HIS A 677 -24.38 -7.48 17.84
N VAL A 678 -25.69 -7.25 17.91
CA VAL A 678 -26.59 -7.86 18.90
C VAL A 678 -27.10 -9.21 18.40
N GLY A 679 -26.89 -10.28 19.18
CA GLY A 679 -27.24 -11.66 18.81
C GLY A 679 -28.75 -11.96 18.82
N CYS A 680 -29.51 -11.36 17.90
CA CYS A 680 -30.93 -11.64 17.67
C CYS A 680 -31.25 -11.60 16.17
N THR A 681 -32.20 -12.41 15.73
CA THR A 681 -32.82 -12.23 14.41
C THR A 681 -34.06 -11.37 14.52
N HIS A 682 -34.37 -10.67 13.44
CA HIS A 682 -35.55 -9.85 13.30
C HIS A 682 -36.25 -10.16 11.99
N GLN A 683 -37.56 -10.40 12.06
CA GLN A 683 -38.38 -10.67 10.88
C GLN A 683 -39.69 -9.90 11.00
N SER A 684 -40.15 -9.32 9.90
CA SER A 684 -41.48 -8.69 9.84
C SER A 684 -42.53 -9.72 9.40
N GLU A 685 -43.41 -10.14 10.31
CA GLU A 685 -44.59 -10.95 9.98
C GLU A 685 -45.64 -10.07 9.26
N ARG A 686 -45.91 -10.35 7.98
CA ARG A 686 -46.84 -9.59 7.13
C ARG A 686 -48.30 -10.07 7.21
N ASN A 687 -48.69 -10.69 8.33
CA ASN A 687 -50.01 -11.28 8.57
C ASN A 687 -50.98 -10.33 9.31
N THR A 688 -50.51 -9.18 9.77
CA THR A 688 -51.25 -8.22 10.61
C THR A 688 -51.08 -6.80 10.06
N ASN A 689 -52.00 -5.88 10.35
CA ASN A 689 -51.87 -4.45 10.00
C ASN A 689 -52.03 -3.58 11.26
N PRO A 690 -50.99 -2.83 11.69
CA PRO A 690 -49.65 -2.75 11.09
C PRO A 690 -48.86 -4.06 11.21
N HIS A 691 -48.02 -4.39 10.21
CA HIS A 691 -47.20 -5.62 10.25
C HIS A 691 -46.33 -5.68 11.50
N THR A 692 -46.15 -6.89 12.02
CA THR A 692 -45.52 -7.11 13.33
C THR A 692 -44.06 -7.45 13.16
N LEU A 693 -43.17 -6.66 13.78
CA LEU A 693 -41.75 -6.99 13.88
C LEU A 693 -41.56 -8.04 14.99
N VAL A 694 -41.06 -9.22 14.63
CA VAL A 694 -40.74 -10.30 15.54
C VAL A 694 -39.24 -10.36 15.71
N ILE A 695 -38.77 -10.11 16.93
CA ILE A 695 -37.36 -10.21 17.29
C ILE A 695 -37.19 -11.48 18.10
N THR A 696 -36.34 -12.38 17.61
CA THR A 696 -36.04 -13.67 18.24
C THR A 696 -34.57 -13.68 18.66
N LYS A 697 -34.29 -13.93 19.93
CA LYS A 697 -32.92 -14.08 20.43
C LYS A 697 -32.37 -15.41 19.90
N THR A 698 -31.39 -15.37 18.99
CA THR A 698 -31.06 -16.53 18.17
C THR A 698 -29.92 -17.39 18.66
N THR A 699 -29.11 -16.94 19.60
CA THR A 699 -28.10 -17.81 20.20
C THR A 699 -27.57 -17.23 21.49
N ARG A 700 -27.34 -18.08 22.48
CA ARG A 700 -26.57 -17.73 23.68
C ARG A 700 -25.20 -17.25 23.18
N PRO A 701 -24.78 -16.00 23.38
CA PRO A 701 -23.49 -15.48 22.88
C PRO A 701 -22.26 -16.30 23.32
N GLN A 702 -22.44 -17.23 24.26
CA GLN A 702 -21.44 -18.20 24.71
C GLN A 702 -21.32 -19.46 23.83
N GLU A 703 -22.31 -19.85 23.02
CA GLU A 703 -22.25 -21.03 22.13
C GLU A 703 -21.34 -20.78 20.92
N LEU A 704 -21.45 -19.63 20.25
CA LEU A 704 -20.47 -19.19 19.24
C LEU A 704 -19.06 -19.03 19.83
N LYS A 705 -18.96 -18.59 21.09
CA LYS A 705 -17.67 -18.52 21.81
C LYS A 705 -17.11 -19.91 22.12
N LEU A 706 -17.97 -20.89 22.42
CA LEU A 706 -17.59 -22.29 22.66
C LEU A 706 -17.19 -22.98 21.36
N GLN A 707 -17.94 -22.79 20.27
CA GLN A 707 -17.62 -23.34 18.96
C GLN A 707 -16.30 -22.79 18.42
N ARG A 708 -16.12 -21.46 18.43
CA ARG A 708 -14.82 -20.84 18.09
C ARG A 708 -13.70 -21.26 19.04
N TRP A 709 -14.02 -21.69 20.27
CA TRP A 709 -13.04 -22.22 21.20
C TRP A 709 -12.66 -23.67 20.86
N LEU A 710 -13.61 -24.50 20.43
CA LEU A 710 -13.38 -25.86 19.93
C LEU A 710 -12.61 -25.87 18.61
N GLU A 711 -12.97 -25.02 17.64
CA GLU A 711 -12.24 -24.89 16.36
C GLU A 711 -10.77 -24.50 16.56
N ARG A 712 -10.51 -23.56 17.47
CA ARG A 712 -9.13 -23.22 17.86
C ARG A 712 -8.41 -24.38 18.54
N LEU A 713 -9.12 -25.18 19.33
CA LEU A 713 -8.54 -26.36 19.97
C LEU A 713 -8.11 -27.39 18.91
N ASP A 714 -9.00 -27.66 17.95
CA ASP A 714 -8.77 -28.65 16.90
C ASP A 714 -7.62 -28.24 15.99
N HIS A 715 -7.56 -26.97 15.58
CA HIS A 715 -6.45 -26.43 14.82
C HIS A 715 -5.11 -26.55 15.56
N VAL A 716 -5.09 -26.27 16.86
CA VAL A 716 -3.87 -26.41 17.68
C VAL A 716 -3.45 -27.88 17.81
N VAL A 717 -4.40 -28.81 18.00
CA VAL A 717 -4.12 -30.25 18.08
C VAL A 717 -3.54 -30.76 16.75
N GLU A 718 -4.10 -30.32 15.62
CA GLU A 718 -3.62 -30.69 14.28
C GLU A 718 -2.20 -30.18 14.04
N GLN A 719 -1.91 -28.91 14.32
CA GLN A 719 -0.56 -28.34 14.17
C GLN A 719 0.46 -29.02 15.09
N LEU A 720 0.07 -29.37 16.32
CA LEU A 720 0.96 -30.08 17.24
C LEU A 720 1.19 -31.54 16.81
N SER A 721 0.22 -32.19 16.17
CA SER A 721 0.36 -33.57 15.67
C SER A 721 1.44 -33.75 14.60
N GLN A 722 1.87 -32.65 13.96
CA GLN A 722 2.94 -32.63 12.96
C GLN A 722 4.34 -32.79 13.57
N PHE A 723 4.48 -32.62 14.89
CA PHE A 723 5.76 -32.77 15.60
C PHE A 723 5.91 -34.19 16.14
N LYS A 724 7.13 -34.77 16.05
CA LYS A 724 7.44 -36.03 16.71
C LYS A 724 7.26 -35.90 18.23
N ALA A 725 6.65 -36.91 18.87
CA ALA A 725 6.29 -36.89 20.29
C ALA A 725 7.48 -36.58 21.23
N GLU A 726 8.67 -37.02 20.86
CA GLU A 726 9.93 -36.75 21.55
C GLU A 726 10.36 -35.26 21.51
N HIS A 727 10.14 -34.59 20.37
CA HIS A 727 10.44 -33.17 20.22
C HIS A 727 9.41 -32.31 20.97
N LEU A 728 8.13 -32.71 20.93
CA LEU A 728 7.05 -32.12 21.73
C LEU A 728 7.33 -32.23 23.23
N ALA A 729 7.76 -33.40 23.70
CA ALA A 729 8.16 -33.64 25.10
C ALA A 729 9.34 -32.75 25.53
N THR A 730 10.28 -32.52 24.62
CA THR A 730 11.43 -31.65 24.86
C THR A 730 11.06 -30.16 24.87
N LEU A 731 10.15 -29.74 23.98
CA LEU A 731 9.71 -28.35 23.83
C LEU A 731 8.73 -27.89 24.91
N LEU A 732 7.79 -28.75 25.32
CA LEU A 732 6.71 -28.38 26.25
C LEU A 732 6.94 -28.89 27.69
N GLY A 733 7.95 -29.74 27.93
CA GLY A 733 8.28 -30.21 29.28
C GLY A 733 7.09 -30.87 30.00
N SER A 734 6.76 -30.41 31.21
CA SER A 734 5.64 -30.93 32.03
C SER A 734 4.26 -30.67 31.43
N ASP A 735 4.14 -29.75 30.47
CA ASP A 735 2.85 -29.38 29.87
C ASP A 735 2.41 -30.34 28.76
N VAL A 736 3.28 -31.25 28.31
CA VAL A 736 2.93 -32.30 27.32
C VAL A 736 1.77 -33.15 27.78
N GLU A 737 1.69 -33.51 29.06
CA GLU A 737 0.59 -34.34 29.56
C GLU A 737 -0.75 -33.59 29.57
N ARG A 738 -0.75 -32.26 29.74
CA ARG A 738 -1.96 -31.42 29.62
C ARG A 738 -2.42 -31.30 28.16
N VAL A 739 -1.50 -31.14 27.22
CA VAL A 739 -1.80 -31.11 25.78
C VAL A 739 -2.32 -32.46 25.30
N LYS A 740 -1.73 -33.57 25.76
CA LYS A 740 -2.25 -34.92 25.50
C LYS A 740 -3.66 -35.13 26.08
N GLN A 741 -3.98 -34.55 27.23
CA GLN A 741 -5.33 -34.59 27.80
C GLN A 741 -6.35 -33.77 26.97
N LEU A 742 -5.95 -32.65 26.36
CA LEU A 742 -6.79 -31.89 25.44
C LEU A 742 -7.11 -32.70 24.18
N GLY A 743 -6.12 -33.38 23.58
CA GLY A 743 -6.31 -34.26 22.44
C GLY A 743 -7.13 -35.54 22.74
N LYS A 744 -7.15 -36.02 23.99
CA LYS A 744 -7.98 -37.16 24.42
C LYS A 744 -9.47 -36.83 24.54
N ARG A 745 -9.86 -35.56 24.71
CA ARG A 745 -11.28 -35.15 24.86
C ARG A 745 -12.11 -35.33 23.58
N GLN A 746 -11.49 -35.48 22.41
CA GLN A 746 -12.21 -35.64 21.13
C GLN A 746 -12.75 -37.05 20.86
N LYS A 747 -12.27 -38.12 21.52
CA LYS A 747 -12.70 -39.50 21.18
C LYS A 747 -14.03 -39.95 21.81
N GLY A 748 -14.79 -39.06 22.45
CA GLY A 748 -15.99 -39.45 23.21
C GLY A 748 -17.26 -38.62 23.01
N GLN A 749 -17.24 -37.50 22.28
CA GLN A 749 -18.45 -36.68 22.07
C GLN A 749 -18.52 -36.12 20.63
N GLY A 750 -18.29 -36.99 19.65
CA GLY A 750 -18.77 -36.77 18.29
C GLY A 750 -20.09 -37.51 18.11
N ASN A 751 -21.21 -36.87 18.45
CA ASN A 751 -22.53 -37.14 17.90
C ASN A 751 -23.55 -36.10 18.41
N LEU A 752 -23.54 -34.93 17.79
CA LEU A 752 -24.74 -34.11 17.61
C LEU A 752 -24.82 -33.74 16.13
N SER A 753 -25.05 -34.78 15.32
CA SER A 753 -25.81 -34.62 14.09
C SER A 753 -27.20 -34.14 14.49
N HIS A 754 -27.46 -32.84 14.35
CA HIS A 754 -28.82 -32.38 14.09
C HIS A 754 -28.90 -31.98 12.62
N ARG A 755 -29.29 -32.97 11.81
CA ARG A 755 -30.07 -32.72 10.59
C ARG A 755 -31.17 -31.72 10.95
N LEU A 756 -31.20 -30.57 10.30
CA LEU A 756 -32.43 -29.81 10.18
C LEU A 756 -33.29 -30.55 9.16
N ALA A 757 -34.23 -31.34 9.70
CA ALA A 757 -35.21 -32.05 8.92
C ALA A 757 -36.13 -31.05 8.22
N VAL A 758 -36.26 -31.27 6.92
CA VAL A 758 -37.36 -30.85 6.04
C VAL A 758 -38.70 -30.97 6.80
N GLY A 759 -39.48 -29.90 6.77
CA GLY A 759 -40.83 -29.89 7.33
C GLY A 759 -41.76 -30.79 6.52
N GLU A 760 -42.11 -31.95 7.06
CA GLU A 760 -43.25 -32.74 6.58
C GLU A 760 -44.57 -32.28 7.24
N LYS A 761 -45.60 -32.22 6.39
CA LYS A 761 -46.99 -31.86 6.69
C LYS A 761 -47.54 -32.66 7.87
N ARG A 762 -48.20 -31.96 8.80
CA ARG A 762 -49.12 -32.58 9.76
C ARG A 762 -50.30 -33.21 9.02
N ARG A 763 -50.55 -34.50 9.26
CA ARG A 763 -51.89 -35.09 9.20
C ARG A 763 -52.39 -35.29 10.62
N ALA A 764 -53.62 -34.86 10.85
CA ALA A 764 -54.35 -35.02 12.08
C ALA A 764 -54.89 -36.45 12.22
N ASP A 765 -55.05 -36.85 13.49
CA ASP A 765 -56.07 -37.72 14.06
C ASP A 765 -56.37 -39.06 13.38
N ALA A 766 -56.00 -40.14 14.08
CA ALA A 766 -56.99 -41.11 14.52
C ALA A 766 -56.46 -41.86 15.75
N ALA A 767 -57.13 -41.64 16.88
CA ALA A 767 -57.21 -42.60 17.97
C ALA A 767 -57.63 -43.97 17.42
N PHE A 768 -57.10 -45.06 18.00
CA PHE A 768 -57.91 -46.04 18.74
C PHE A 768 -56.99 -47.00 19.52
N ASP A 769 -57.10 -46.87 20.85
CA ASP A 769 -57.19 -47.91 21.89
C ASP A 769 -57.71 -49.28 21.39
N VAL A 770 -57.58 -50.44 22.06
CA VAL A 770 -56.98 -50.93 23.29
C VAL A 770 -57.07 -52.46 23.19
N ILE A 771 -56.16 -53.14 23.89
CA ILE A 771 -56.12 -54.60 24.11
C ILE A 771 -57.39 -55.07 24.85
N ASP A 772 -57.95 -56.23 24.50
CA ASP A 772 -58.67 -57.04 25.49
C ASP A 772 -58.33 -58.53 25.33
N LEU A 773 -57.77 -59.10 26.39
CA LEU A 773 -57.35 -60.50 26.51
C LEU A 773 -58.26 -61.25 27.49
N THR A 774 -59.57 -61.01 27.44
CA THR A 774 -60.62 -61.86 28.06
C THR A 774 -62.00 -61.62 27.45
N SER A 775 -62.32 -62.28 26.34
CA SER A 775 -63.56 -63.05 26.10
C SER A 775 -63.58 -63.52 24.64
N ASP A 776 -64.10 -64.74 24.45
CA ASP A 776 -63.99 -65.67 23.30
C ASP A 776 -63.93 -65.09 21.87
#